data_AF-A0A662ECN9-F1
#
_entry.id   AF-A0A662ECN9-F1
#
_cell.length_a   1.000
_cell.length_b   1.000
_cell.length_c   1.000
_cell.angle_alpha   90.00
_cell.angle_beta   90.00
_cell.angle_gamma   90.00
#
_symmetry.space_group_name_H-M   'P 1'
#
loop_
_entity.id
_entity.type
_entity.pdbx_description
1 polymer ?
#
loop_
_entity_poly.entity_id
_entity_poly.type
_entity_poly.pdbx_seq_one_letter_code
_entity_poly.pdbx_strand_id
1 'polypeptide(L)'
;MTIGRNCLASFFLLFLGMSVLLIPRMSHASGTGARGIDHGLLSGIFADGFESEGTCAWSVTNPLIVFYQDSDGDGFGDPTESLEDCEPLAGFVSNNEDCDDSSNRTFPGAAPIDSPDLCMKDFDEDGYGDDDSGPFAPGTDCNDLIAAINPGETDICDDVDNDCSGVADQDFLPGGSVTYDGGPYPPDAGLAKGDSCGTGDCAGGLVICDLGGSSLTCSTLVNINPEVCDGADNDCDGSVDEEGSNACGGCATLPADPGDPCGTCGVYECFDQDTVYCNDPCTLVDFGPVPSFIGEGQTAVNTIPDPLVVTLAGPVPSNTFVTVTSINPSIVDVFGGGVTVLQGTNSAQVLLSGVSPGTVNLTASLAGIDLHADVRVFGDAELRHVVALVPAEAWIQISTTFQFDVVLDLPAAIGGSTVDLSLDPNTFGTVQPNVVVMADEISASFDFSAGPVAGTELLTASLGPSNASATINVISGGGLVINEVDYDQPGTDSLEFVEIYNPGSASVNLTDISLVRINGDNNAEYGRIPLSPVSSLGFGEYLVIGSSALLSTVPPSTKTITFALASNNLQNGAPDGLAIIDEASSALIDALSYEGEITAADIAGLGPTNLVEGVATTASDTGDGSLIRSPNGIDTDNAASDWVFDPISTPGAENTP
;
A
#
# COMPACT_ATOMS: atom_id res chain seq x y z
N MET A 1 -50.02 70.71 -54.79
CA MET A 1 -51.20 71.25 -54.08
C MET A 1 -51.00 70.90 -52.62
N THR A 2 -50.28 71.75 -51.90
CA THR A 2 -49.62 71.37 -50.65
C THR A 2 -50.36 72.02 -49.48
N ILE A 3 -51.05 71.21 -48.68
CA ILE A 3 -51.70 71.66 -47.46
C ILE A 3 -50.60 71.70 -46.39
N GLY A 4 -50.17 72.90 -45.99
CA GLY A 4 -49.24 73.04 -44.87
C GLY A 4 -49.90 72.54 -43.59
N ARG A 5 -49.37 71.44 -43.03
CA ARG A 5 -49.77 70.96 -41.70
C ARG A 5 -49.10 71.85 -40.64
N ASN A 6 -49.88 72.73 -40.03
CA ASN A 6 -49.49 73.33 -38.76
C ASN A 6 -49.85 72.34 -37.64
N CYS A 7 -48.84 71.73 -37.02
CA CYS A 7 -49.05 70.79 -35.91
C CYS A 7 -49.53 71.52 -34.65
N LEU A 8 -50.82 71.39 -34.35
CA LEU A 8 -51.46 71.91 -33.13
C LEU A 8 -51.72 70.75 -32.17
N ALA A 9 -50.92 70.67 -31.10
CA ALA A 9 -51.05 69.63 -30.09
C ALA A 9 -52.41 69.69 -29.38
N SER A 10 -53.21 68.62 -29.52
CA SER A 10 -54.45 68.43 -28.76
C SER A 10 -54.22 67.48 -27.59
N PHE A 11 -54.07 68.04 -26.39
CA PHE A 11 -54.03 67.25 -25.15
C PHE A 11 -55.39 66.60 -24.88
N PHE A 12 -55.47 65.28 -25.03
CA PHE A 12 -56.62 64.49 -24.59
C PHE A 12 -56.29 63.79 -23.26
N LEU A 13 -56.68 64.39 -22.13
CA LEU A 13 -56.64 63.69 -20.85
C LEU A 13 -57.77 62.66 -20.80
N LEU A 14 -57.43 61.38 -20.64
CA LEU A 14 -58.34 60.36 -20.13
C LEU A 14 -57.71 59.65 -18.94
N PHE A 15 -58.39 59.72 -17.79
CA PHE A 15 -58.09 58.95 -16.58
C PHE A 15 -58.91 57.64 -16.57
N LEU A 16 -58.54 56.71 -15.67
CA LEU A 16 -59.11 55.36 -15.40
C LEU A 16 -58.47 54.24 -16.27
N GLY A 17 -58.03 53.09 -15.71
CA GLY A 17 -57.86 52.71 -14.30
C GLY A 17 -57.92 51.18 -14.07
N MET A 18 -57.14 50.67 -13.10
CA MET A 18 -57.17 49.27 -12.58
C MET A 18 -56.76 48.15 -13.58
N SER A 19 -56.11 47.04 -13.19
CA SER A 19 -55.93 46.42 -11.86
C SER A 19 -54.54 45.78 -11.67
N VAL A 20 -54.06 45.73 -10.43
CA VAL A 20 -52.98 44.82 -9.99
C VAL A 20 -53.61 43.59 -9.33
N LEU A 21 -53.10 42.39 -9.64
CA LEU A 21 -53.40 41.16 -8.89
C LEU A 21 -52.07 40.47 -8.48
N LEU A 22 -52.03 39.94 -7.26
CA LEU A 22 -50.79 39.54 -6.58
C LEU A 22 -50.43 38.04 -6.75
N ILE A 23 -49.14 37.76 -7.00
CA ILE A 23 -48.19 36.96 -6.18
C ILE A 23 -48.72 35.58 -5.66
N PRO A 24 -48.05 34.43 -5.90
CA PRO A 24 -46.70 34.20 -5.33
C PRO A 24 -45.70 33.27 -6.03
N ARG A 25 -44.41 33.54 -5.78
CA ARG A 25 -43.43 32.48 -5.45
C ARG A 25 -42.35 32.98 -4.48
N MET A 26 -42.31 32.37 -3.29
CA MET A 26 -41.19 32.36 -2.33
C MET A 26 -40.40 31.05 -2.57
N SER A 27 -39.09 30.90 -2.28
CA SER A 27 -38.04 31.81 -1.77
C SER A 27 -36.70 31.05 -1.63
N HIS A 28 -35.59 31.78 -1.35
CA HIS A 28 -34.27 31.30 -0.86
C HIS A 28 -33.39 30.52 -1.87
N ALA A 29 -32.06 30.65 -1.94
CA ALA A 29 -31.03 31.49 -1.27
C ALA A 29 -29.66 31.24 -1.98
N SER A 30 -28.54 31.98 -1.85
CA SER A 30 -28.19 33.33 -1.32
C SER A 30 -26.70 33.62 -1.64
N GLY A 31 -26.28 34.87 -1.94
CA GLY A 31 -24.87 35.13 -2.29
C GLY A 31 -24.47 36.58 -2.61
N THR A 32 -24.40 37.41 -1.58
CA THR A 32 -23.38 38.47 -1.32
C THR A 32 -22.68 39.20 -2.49
N GLY A 33 -22.96 40.50 -2.64
CA GLY A 33 -22.13 41.51 -3.33
C GLY A 33 -22.49 42.91 -2.82
N ALA A 34 -21.51 43.82 -2.62
CA ALA A 34 -21.71 45.03 -1.81
C ALA A 34 -21.10 46.33 -2.38
N ARG A 35 -21.86 47.43 -2.23
CA ARG A 35 -21.48 48.86 -2.26
C ARG A 35 -20.91 49.43 -3.58
N GLY A 36 -21.44 50.58 -4.01
CA GLY A 36 -20.80 51.36 -5.10
C GLY A 36 -21.60 52.51 -5.71
N ILE A 37 -22.33 53.26 -4.89
CA ILE A 37 -22.86 54.60 -5.22
C ILE A 37 -21.88 55.50 -6.00
N ASP A 38 -22.30 56.03 -7.15
CA ASP A 38 -22.29 57.48 -7.38
C ASP A 38 -23.38 57.91 -8.38
N HIS A 39 -24.04 59.04 -8.11
CA HIS A 39 -25.03 59.67 -8.98
C HIS A 39 -24.85 61.20 -8.92
N GLY A 40 -24.35 61.76 -10.01
CA GLY A 40 -24.25 63.20 -10.27
C GLY A 40 -23.78 63.41 -11.71
N LEU A 41 -24.12 64.47 -12.44
CA LEU A 41 -24.97 65.64 -12.20
C LEU A 41 -25.75 65.92 -13.52
N LEU A 42 -26.66 66.89 -13.71
CA LEU A 42 -27.17 68.00 -12.92
C LEU A 42 -28.70 68.03 -13.06
N SER A 43 -29.41 68.48 -12.01
CA SER A 43 -30.67 69.19 -12.20
C SER A 43 -30.87 70.25 -11.12
N GLY A 44 -31.40 71.39 -11.52
CA GLY A 44 -31.73 72.51 -10.64
C GLY A 44 -31.12 73.83 -11.06
N ILE A 45 -31.98 74.75 -11.54
CA ILE A 45 -32.07 76.11 -11.00
C ILE A 45 -33.49 76.64 -11.25
N PHE A 46 -34.19 76.83 -10.12
CA PHE A 46 -35.25 77.79 -9.82
C PHE A 46 -36.46 77.96 -10.75
N ALA A 47 -37.61 77.53 -10.21
CA ALA A 47 -38.82 78.34 -10.28
C ALA A 47 -38.71 79.52 -9.28
N ASP A 48 -39.23 80.69 -9.67
CA ASP A 48 -39.52 81.82 -8.76
C ASP A 48 -40.70 82.65 -9.33
N GLY A 49 -41.41 83.37 -8.47
CA GLY A 49 -42.19 84.55 -8.86
C GLY A 49 -43.56 84.32 -9.52
N PHE A 50 -44.51 83.69 -8.82
CA PHE A 50 -45.94 83.89 -9.12
C PHE A 50 -46.43 85.20 -8.50
N GLU A 51 -46.71 86.25 -9.29
CA GLU A 51 -47.78 87.23 -9.02
C GLU A 51 -48.22 88.00 -10.30
N SER A 52 -49.52 88.31 -10.35
CA SER A 52 -50.23 89.22 -11.29
C SER A 52 -50.47 88.77 -12.75
N GLU A 53 -51.73 88.36 -12.97
CA GLU A 53 -52.59 88.57 -14.16
C GLU A 53 -51.94 88.70 -15.56
N GLY A 54 -52.01 87.63 -16.35
CA GLY A 54 -51.76 87.70 -17.79
C GLY A 54 -51.98 86.36 -18.50
N THR A 55 -53.10 86.20 -19.20
CA THR A 55 -53.29 85.08 -20.14
C THR A 55 -52.44 85.31 -21.39
N CYS A 56 -51.24 84.74 -21.43
CA CYS A 56 -50.38 84.70 -22.61
C CYS A 56 -50.22 83.27 -23.10
N ALA A 57 -50.91 82.93 -24.19
CA ALA A 57 -50.71 81.66 -24.88
C ALA A 57 -49.38 81.70 -25.66
N TRP A 58 -48.40 80.89 -25.25
CA TRP A 58 -47.16 80.71 -25.98
C TRP A 58 -47.36 79.62 -27.05
N SER A 59 -47.30 80.02 -28.31
CA SER A 59 -47.25 79.10 -29.45
C SER A 59 -45.85 78.52 -29.58
N VAL A 60 -45.61 77.33 -29.02
CA VAL A 60 -44.39 76.55 -29.32
C VAL A 60 -44.58 75.89 -30.68
N THR A 61 -43.91 76.42 -31.70
CA THR A 61 -43.74 75.72 -32.97
C THR A 61 -42.64 74.67 -32.78
N ASN A 62 -42.99 73.39 -32.76
CA ASN A 62 -41.98 72.33 -32.82
C ASN A 62 -41.27 72.43 -34.18
N PRO A 63 -39.92 72.38 -34.25
CA PRO A 63 -39.24 72.28 -35.54
C PRO A 63 -39.64 70.96 -36.21
N LEU A 64 -39.71 70.98 -37.54
CA LEU A 64 -39.78 69.77 -38.34
C LEU A 64 -38.43 69.06 -38.25
N ILE A 65 -38.46 67.76 -37.97
CA ILE A 65 -37.30 66.87 -37.99
C ILE A 65 -37.45 66.00 -39.23
N VAL A 66 -36.35 65.76 -39.94
CA VAL A 66 -36.29 64.80 -41.03
C VAL A 66 -36.18 63.40 -40.42
N PHE A 67 -37.12 62.53 -40.78
CA PHE A 67 -37.02 61.10 -40.52
C PHE A 67 -36.90 60.36 -41.85
N TYR A 68 -36.14 59.28 -41.85
CA TYR A 68 -35.83 58.44 -43.01
C TYR A 68 -36.60 57.12 -42.88
N GLN A 69 -37.04 56.55 -43.99
CA GLN A 69 -37.84 55.33 -43.96
C GLN A 69 -36.99 54.16 -43.46
N ASP A 70 -37.59 53.33 -42.61
CA ASP A 70 -37.03 52.09 -42.06
C ASP A 70 -38.02 50.99 -42.49
N SER A 71 -37.73 50.35 -43.62
CA SER A 71 -38.64 49.44 -44.32
C SER A 71 -38.54 48.00 -43.83
N ASP A 72 -37.35 47.57 -43.41
CA ASP A 72 -37.09 46.20 -42.97
C ASP A 72 -37.03 46.03 -41.45
N GLY A 73 -36.84 47.11 -40.68
CA GLY A 73 -37.02 47.17 -39.23
C GLY A 73 -35.75 47.02 -38.40
N ASP A 74 -34.55 47.18 -38.95
CA ASP A 74 -33.29 47.14 -38.18
C ASP A 74 -33.01 48.39 -37.32
N GLY A 75 -33.69 49.51 -37.62
CA GLY A 75 -33.53 50.79 -36.93
C GLY A 75 -32.56 51.78 -37.59
N PHE A 76 -32.04 51.44 -38.77
CA PHE A 76 -31.36 52.33 -39.69
C PHE A 76 -32.38 52.85 -40.73
N GLY A 77 -32.04 53.94 -41.44
CA GLY A 77 -32.99 54.60 -42.33
C GLY A 77 -32.43 54.92 -43.71
N ASP A 78 -33.21 54.66 -44.76
CA ASP A 78 -32.85 54.93 -46.15
C ASP A 78 -32.54 56.43 -46.37
N PRO A 79 -31.29 56.81 -46.72
CA PRO A 79 -30.95 58.20 -47.01
C PRO A 79 -31.68 58.80 -48.22
N THR A 80 -32.39 58.01 -49.03
CA THR A 80 -33.10 58.44 -50.24
C THR A 80 -34.59 58.70 -50.04
N GLU A 81 -35.28 57.97 -49.16
CA GLU A 81 -36.70 58.17 -48.82
C GLU A 81 -36.87 58.80 -47.42
N SER A 82 -37.33 60.06 -47.39
CA SER A 82 -37.46 60.83 -46.14
C SER A 82 -38.70 61.72 -46.09
N LEU A 83 -39.14 62.02 -44.87
CA LEU A 83 -40.24 62.94 -44.59
C LEU A 83 -39.92 63.87 -43.42
N GLU A 84 -40.60 65.02 -43.39
CA GLU A 84 -40.55 65.98 -42.30
C GLU A 84 -41.81 65.87 -41.43
N ASP A 85 -41.67 65.56 -40.13
CA ASP A 85 -42.76 65.66 -39.15
C ASP A 85 -42.22 66.11 -37.76
N CYS A 86 -43.10 66.22 -36.76
CA CYS A 86 -42.79 66.76 -35.44
C CYS A 86 -42.52 65.70 -34.36
N GLU A 87 -42.83 64.44 -34.63
CA GLU A 87 -42.71 63.27 -33.74
C GLU A 87 -42.30 62.07 -34.63
N PRO A 88 -41.62 61.03 -34.11
CA PRO A 88 -41.25 59.86 -34.91
C PRO A 88 -42.49 59.13 -35.45
N LEU A 89 -42.45 58.77 -36.73
CA LEU A 89 -43.48 57.93 -37.37
C LEU A 89 -43.10 56.45 -37.24
N ALA A 90 -44.11 55.57 -37.23
CA ALA A 90 -43.86 54.13 -37.32
C ALA A 90 -43.31 53.78 -38.72
N GLY A 91 -42.20 53.03 -38.76
CA GLY A 91 -41.44 52.74 -40.00
C GLY A 91 -40.54 53.90 -40.47
N PHE A 92 -40.13 54.78 -39.56
CA PHE A 92 -39.24 55.91 -39.84
C PHE A 92 -38.30 56.18 -38.65
N VAL A 93 -37.00 56.36 -38.91
CA VAL A 93 -35.95 56.63 -37.90
C VAL A 93 -35.24 57.96 -38.13
N SER A 94 -34.39 58.37 -37.19
CA SER A 94 -33.71 59.68 -37.20
C SER A 94 -32.28 59.67 -37.74
N ASN A 95 -31.69 58.50 -38.01
CA ASN A 95 -30.44 58.36 -38.76
C ASN A 95 -30.75 58.17 -40.25
N ASN A 96 -29.72 58.24 -41.09
CA ASN A 96 -29.80 57.97 -42.52
C ASN A 96 -28.65 57.06 -42.98
N GLU A 97 -28.33 56.09 -42.13
CA GLU A 97 -27.09 55.32 -42.14
C GLU A 97 -27.26 53.92 -42.75
N ASP A 98 -28.48 53.57 -43.19
CA ASP A 98 -28.78 52.32 -43.88
C ASP A 98 -28.15 52.28 -45.28
N CYS A 99 -27.68 51.10 -45.67
CA CYS A 99 -27.12 50.82 -46.98
C CYS A 99 -27.93 49.82 -47.83
N ASP A 100 -28.90 49.09 -47.26
CA ASP A 100 -29.88 48.27 -48.00
C ASP A 100 -31.19 48.07 -47.21
N ASP A 101 -32.11 49.05 -47.32
CA ASP A 101 -33.51 49.11 -46.80
C ASP A 101 -34.44 47.96 -47.28
N SER A 102 -33.87 46.86 -47.76
CA SER A 102 -34.54 45.59 -48.04
C SER A 102 -33.98 44.40 -47.25
N SER A 103 -32.98 44.63 -46.40
CA SER A 103 -32.18 43.65 -45.68
C SER A 103 -31.80 44.17 -44.29
N ASN A 104 -32.55 43.75 -43.27
CA ASN A 104 -32.41 44.09 -41.84
C ASN A 104 -31.12 43.54 -41.17
N ARG A 105 -30.11 43.27 -41.98
CA ARG A 105 -28.87 42.53 -41.79
C ARG A 105 -27.72 43.16 -42.58
N THR A 106 -27.93 44.36 -43.13
CA THR A 106 -26.98 45.02 -44.03
C THR A 106 -26.93 46.52 -43.73
N PHE A 107 -26.27 46.83 -42.62
CA PHE A 107 -26.15 48.18 -42.06
C PHE A 107 -24.78 48.36 -41.36
N PRO A 108 -24.35 49.61 -41.05
CA PRO A 108 -23.14 49.86 -40.27
C PRO A 108 -23.18 49.20 -38.89
N GLY A 109 -22.35 48.17 -38.70
CA GLY A 109 -22.32 47.38 -37.48
C GLY A 109 -23.27 46.18 -37.45
N ALA A 110 -23.78 45.74 -38.61
CA ALA A 110 -24.45 44.44 -38.76
C ALA A 110 -23.52 43.27 -38.40
N ALA A 111 -22.24 43.35 -38.82
CA ALA A 111 -21.17 42.43 -38.47
C ALA A 111 -20.20 43.08 -37.45
N PRO A 112 -20.57 43.23 -36.16
CA PRO A 112 -19.81 44.00 -35.19
C PRO A 112 -18.46 43.38 -34.77
N ILE A 113 -18.20 42.10 -35.08
CA ILE A 113 -16.93 41.43 -34.77
C ILE A 113 -15.88 41.79 -35.84
N ASP A 114 -16.27 41.78 -37.11
CA ASP A 114 -15.45 42.27 -38.22
C ASP A 114 -15.29 43.80 -38.20
N SER A 115 -16.41 44.53 -38.19
CA SER A 115 -16.37 45.99 -38.12
C SER A 115 -17.67 46.63 -37.62
N PRO A 116 -17.64 47.40 -36.51
CA PRO A 116 -18.82 48.09 -36.00
C PRO A 116 -19.23 49.33 -36.83
N ASP A 117 -18.37 49.80 -37.74
CA ASP A 117 -18.55 51.06 -38.48
C ASP A 117 -18.76 50.87 -40.00
N LEU A 118 -18.58 49.65 -40.53
CA LEU A 118 -18.74 49.37 -41.97
C LEU A 118 -20.10 48.76 -42.26
N CYS A 119 -20.68 49.17 -43.40
CA CYS A 119 -21.80 48.47 -44.00
C CYS A 119 -21.31 47.11 -44.49
N MET A 120 -21.70 46.05 -43.77
CA MET A 120 -21.39 44.65 -44.02
C MET A 120 -22.70 43.86 -44.01
N LYS A 121 -22.71 42.67 -44.62
CA LYS A 121 -23.86 41.76 -44.60
C LYS A 121 -23.57 40.60 -43.64
N ASP A 122 -24.42 40.45 -42.62
CA ASP A 122 -24.40 39.32 -41.68
C ASP A 122 -25.68 38.49 -41.93
N PHE A 123 -25.57 37.33 -42.58
CA PHE A 123 -26.74 36.57 -43.04
C PHE A 123 -27.22 35.49 -42.06
N ASP A 124 -26.41 35.07 -41.08
CA ASP A 124 -26.80 34.08 -40.06
C ASP A 124 -26.78 34.57 -38.60
N GLU A 125 -26.44 35.85 -38.38
CA GLU A 125 -26.50 36.61 -37.11
C GLU A 125 -25.35 36.28 -36.11
N ASP A 126 -24.19 35.82 -36.61
CA ASP A 126 -23.02 35.50 -35.78
C ASP A 126 -22.09 36.70 -35.48
N GLY A 127 -22.22 37.77 -36.27
CA GLY A 127 -21.48 39.02 -36.14
C GLY A 127 -20.21 39.16 -36.97
N TYR A 128 -19.88 38.19 -37.82
CA TYR A 128 -18.94 38.30 -38.93
C TYR A 128 -19.66 38.71 -40.22
N GLY A 129 -18.89 39.18 -41.21
CA GLY A 129 -19.42 39.67 -42.48
C GLY A 129 -19.07 38.77 -43.66
N ASP A 130 -20.04 38.58 -44.54
CA ASP A 130 -19.95 37.94 -45.86
C ASP A 130 -18.70 38.35 -46.65
N ASP A 131 -17.99 37.39 -47.27
CA ASP A 131 -16.77 37.60 -48.06
C ASP A 131 -17.01 38.32 -49.41
N ASP A 132 -18.27 38.45 -49.84
CA ASP A 132 -18.63 38.94 -51.16
C ASP A 132 -18.21 40.40 -51.38
N SER A 133 -17.38 40.62 -52.40
CA SER A 133 -16.84 41.95 -52.79
C SER A 133 -17.85 42.86 -53.50
N GLY A 134 -19.09 42.91 -52.99
CA GLY A 134 -20.26 43.57 -53.55
C GLY A 134 -20.28 45.11 -53.42
N PRO A 135 -21.49 45.73 -53.37
CA PRO A 135 -21.61 47.17 -53.10
C PRO A 135 -21.32 47.53 -51.63
N PHE A 136 -21.29 46.53 -50.76
CA PHE A 136 -21.01 46.61 -49.32
C PHE A 136 -19.52 46.29 -49.04
N ALA A 137 -19.07 46.42 -47.79
CA ALA A 137 -17.73 46.00 -47.42
C ALA A 137 -17.71 44.46 -47.21
N PRO A 138 -16.73 43.74 -47.78
CA PRO A 138 -16.52 42.32 -47.48
C PRO A 138 -15.98 42.16 -46.06
N GLY A 139 -16.45 41.13 -45.34
CA GLY A 139 -15.94 40.71 -44.05
C GLY A 139 -14.99 39.51 -44.16
N THR A 140 -14.99 38.66 -43.12
CA THR A 140 -14.12 37.49 -43.00
C THR A 140 -14.84 36.17 -42.72
N ASP A 141 -16.17 36.17 -42.70
CA ASP A 141 -16.98 34.96 -42.68
C ASP A 141 -16.71 34.11 -43.94
N CYS A 142 -16.53 32.80 -43.79
CA CYS A 142 -16.33 31.89 -44.91
C CYS A 142 -17.58 31.04 -45.25
N ASN A 143 -18.67 31.18 -44.49
CA ASN A 143 -19.95 30.53 -44.77
C ASN A 143 -21.13 31.22 -44.08
N ASP A 144 -21.63 32.31 -44.68
CA ASP A 144 -22.75 33.13 -44.22
C ASP A 144 -24.13 32.43 -44.21
N LEU A 145 -24.17 31.09 -44.16
CA LEU A 145 -25.36 30.28 -43.87
C LEU A 145 -25.23 29.46 -42.57
N ILE A 146 -24.05 29.43 -41.93
CA ILE A 146 -23.74 28.60 -40.77
C ILE A 146 -22.83 29.37 -39.78
N ALA A 147 -23.46 29.98 -38.78
CA ALA A 147 -22.92 30.75 -37.64
C ALA A 147 -21.91 30.00 -36.71
N ALA A 148 -21.38 28.86 -37.15
CA ALA A 148 -20.35 28.06 -36.48
C ALA A 148 -19.17 27.74 -37.45
N ILE A 149 -19.04 28.53 -38.52
CA ILE A 149 -18.00 28.45 -39.54
C ILE A 149 -17.56 29.90 -39.80
N ASN A 150 -16.79 30.46 -38.87
CA ASN A 150 -16.31 31.83 -38.88
C ASN A 150 -14.92 31.93 -38.19
N PRO A 151 -14.13 32.99 -38.43
CA PRO A 151 -12.77 33.13 -37.85
C PRO A 151 -12.67 33.26 -36.32
N GLY A 152 -13.79 33.21 -35.59
CA GLY A 152 -13.83 33.21 -34.13
C GLY A 152 -13.99 31.82 -33.50
N GLU A 153 -14.36 30.81 -34.31
CA GLU A 153 -14.57 29.44 -33.84
C GLU A 153 -13.25 28.66 -33.71
N THR A 154 -13.35 27.38 -33.35
CA THR A 154 -12.24 26.43 -33.32
C THR A 154 -12.65 25.21 -34.13
N ASP A 155 -11.72 24.63 -34.89
CA ASP A 155 -11.99 23.43 -35.67
C ASP A 155 -12.59 22.31 -34.82
N ILE A 156 -13.64 21.71 -35.35
CA ILE A 156 -14.13 20.40 -34.92
C ILE A 156 -13.71 19.37 -35.97
N CYS A 157 -13.56 18.12 -35.54
CA CYS A 157 -13.13 17.02 -36.41
C CYS A 157 -14.33 16.53 -37.24
N ASP A 158 -14.73 17.28 -38.26
CA ASP A 158 -15.86 16.96 -39.15
C ASP A 158 -15.58 17.12 -40.66
N ASP A 159 -14.30 17.27 -41.05
CA ASP A 159 -13.82 17.57 -42.41
C ASP A 159 -14.23 18.97 -42.94
N VAL A 160 -14.66 19.90 -42.06
CA VAL A 160 -14.90 21.32 -42.35
C VAL A 160 -13.78 22.21 -41.78
N ASP A 161 -13.61 23.39 -42.36
CA ASP A 161 -12.73 24.47 -41.90
C ASP A 161 -13.61 25.45 -41.11
N ASN A 162 -13.72 25.27 -39.79
CA ASN A 162 -14.63 26.06 -38.97
C ASN A 162 -14.06 27.43 -38.62
N ASP A 163 -12.74 27.56 -38.54
CA ASP A 163 -12.04 28.80 -38.18
C ASP A 163 -11.60 29.64 -39.39
N CYS A 164 -12.05 29.26 -40.60
CA CYS A 164 -11.78 29.94 -41.87
C CYS A 164 -10.27 30.15 -42.17
N SER A 165 -9.40 29.30 -41.63
CA SER A 165 -7.95 29.36 -41.81
C SER A 165 -7.48 28.91 -43.20
N GLY A 166 -8.33 28.20 -43.93
CA GLY A 166 -8.04 27.56 -45.21
C GLY A 166 -7.60 26.09 -45.10
N VAL A 167 -7.68 25.48 -43.91
CA VAL A 167 -7.30 24.07 -43.66
C VAL A 167 -8.28 23.43 -42.67
N ALA A 168 -9.14 22.54 -43.16
CA ALA A 168 -10.03 21.74 -42.31
C ALA A 168 -9.29 20.84 -41.30
N ASP A 169 -9.89 20.72 -40.11
CA ASP A 169 -9.41 19.94 -38.95
C ASP A 169 -7.95 20.18 -38.54
N GLN A 170 -7.40 21.38 -38.75
CA GLN A 170 -5.95 21.63 -38.59
C GLN A 170 -5.43 21.34 -37.18
N ASP A 171 -6.28 21.47 -36.17
CA ASP A 171 -5.98 21.12 -34.78
C ASP A 171 -5.82 19.61 -34.53
N PHE A 172 -6.39 18.76 -35.40
CA PHE A 172 -6.33 17.29 -35.32
C PHE A 172 -5.29 16.67 -36.27
N LEU A 173 -4.70 17.47 -37.16
CA LEU A 173 -3.67 17.05 -38.12
C LEU A 173 -2.25 17.04 -37.50
N PRO A 174 -1.24 16.43 -38.15
CA PRO A 174 0.11 16.36 -37.62
C PRO A 174 0.75 17.73 -37.30
N GLY A 175 0.85 18.03 -36.01
CA GLY A 175 1.36 19.31 -35.48
C GLY A 175 0.30 20.27 -34.92
N GLY A 176 -0.98 19.89 -34.96
CA GLY A 176 -2.09 20.58 -34.30
C GLY A 176 -2.10 20.41 -32.77
N SER A 177 -3.12 20.96 -32.10
CA SER A 177 -3.21 20.96 -30.64
C SER A 177 -3.86 19.72 -30.03
N VAL A 178 -4.56 18.90 -30.83
CA VAL A 178 -5.29 17.70 -30.39
C VAL A 178 -4.63 16.44 -30.95
N THR A 179 -4.36 15.46 -30.08
CA THR A 179 -3.86 14.14 -30.48
C THR A 179 -4.73 13.05 -29.89
N TYR A 180 -4.68 11.86 -30.51
CA TYR A 180 -5.27 10.65 -29.96
C TYR A 180 -4.66 10.33 -28.59
N ASP A 181 -5.48 9.95 -27.61
CA ASP A 181 -5.05 9.63 -26.25
C ASP A 181 -4.51 8.20 -26.10
N GLY A 182 -4.63 7.39 -27.16
CA GLY A 182 -4.25 5.98 -27.24
C GLY A 182 -5.45 5.03 -27.12
N GLY A 183 -6.56 5.46 -26.50
CA GLY A 183 -7.74 4.62 -26.27
C GLY A 183 -7.38 3.24 -25.68
N PRO A 184 -7.86 2.11 -26.27
CA PRO A 184 -7.50 0.77 -25.82
C PRO A 184 -6.04 0.37 -26.13
N TYR A 185 -5.31 1.15 -26.92
CA TYR A 185 -3.93 0.88 -27.33
C TYR A 185 -2.98 1.99 -26.82
N PRO A 186 -2.55 1.97 -25.54
CA PRO A 186 -1.67 2.99 -24.97
C PRO A 186 -0.40 3.37 -25.78
N PRO A 187 0.22 2.47 -26.58
CA PRO A 187 1.32 2.85 -27.48
C PRO A 187 0.96 3.85 -28.59
N ASP A 188 -0.33 3.97 -28.94
CA ASP A 188 -0.85 4.86 -29.99
C ASP A 188 -1.13 6.28 -29.49
N ALA A 189 -0.85 6.57 -28.22
CA ALA A 189 -1.01 7.90 -27.65
C ALA A 189 -0.08 8.93 -28.33
N GLY A 190 -0.65 10.05 -28.77
CA GLY A 190 0.06 11.13 -29.46
C GLY A 190 -0.01 11.09 -31.00
N LEU A 191 -0.73 10.12 -31.58
CA LEU A 191 -1.01 10.09 -33.02
C LEU A 191 -2.04 11.16 -33.45
N ALA A 192 -2.00 11.55 -34.72
CA ALA A 192 -2.89 12.54 -35.33
C ALA A 192 -3.90 11.90 -36.31
N LYS A 193 -4.91 12.67 -36.75
CA LYS A 193 -5.90 12.25 -37.76
C LYS A 193 -5.19 11.73 -39.02
N GLY A 194 -5.47 10.49 -39.40
CA GLY A 194 -4.88 9.82 -40.57
C GLY A 194 -3.61 9.01 -40.30
N ASP A 195 -3.09 8.94 -39.07
CA ASP A 195 -2.02 8.00 -38.71
C ASP A 195 -2.53 6.55 -38.59
N SER A 196 -1.64 5.58 -38.82
CA SER A 196 -1.93 4.16 -38.59
C SER A 196 -1.95 3.84 -37.09
N CYS A 197 -2.94 3.05 -36.66
CA CYS A 197 -3.12 2.64 -35.26
C CYS A 197 -3.50 1.16 -35.13
N GLY A 198 -3.64 0.69 -33.89
CA GLY A 198 -3.92 -0.68 -33.51
C GLY A 198 -2.64 -1.52 -33.34
N THR A 199 -2.68 -2.44 -32.38
CA THR A 199 -1.58 -3.38 -32.08
C THR A 199 -2.00 -4.83 -32.31
N GLY A 200 -1.04 -5.75 -32.45
CA GLY A 200 -1.35 -7.19 -32.60
C GLY A 200 -2.14 -7.48 -33.88
N ASP A 201 -3.17 -8.32 -33.77
CA ASP A 201 -4.07 -8.63 -34.90
C ASP A 201 -5.00 -7.48 -35.26
N CYS A 202 -5.22 -6.54 -34.33
CA CYS A 202 -5.93 -5.28 -34.57
C CYS A 202 -5.11 -4.23 -35.33
N ALA A 203 -3.83 -4.50 -35.64
CA ALA A 203 -2.94 -3.55 -36.31
C ALA A 203 -3.35 -3.19 -37.75
N GLY A 204 -3.19 -1.91 -38.10
CA GLY A 204 -3.54 -1.38 -39.42
C GLY A 204 -4.89 -0.68 -39.49
N GLY A 205 -5.47 -0.33 -38.33
CA GLY A 205 -6.51 0.68 -38.23
C GLY A 205 -6.00 2.08 -38.59
N LEU A 206 -6.93 3.04 -38.62
CA LEU A 206 -6.64 4.45 -38.90
C LEU A 206 -7.19 5.33 -37.79
N VAL A 207 -6.43 6.32 -37.34
CA VAL A 207 -6.91 7.36 -36.44
C VAL A 207 -7.88 8.27 -37.20
N ILE A 208 -9.13 8.31 -36.76
CA ILE A 208 -10.23 9.09 -37.36
C ILE A 208 -10.89 9.98 -36.30
N CYS A 209 -11.76 10.89 -36.73
CA CYS A 209 -12.61 11.65 -35.82
C CYS A 209 -13.55 10.73 -35.03
N ASP A 210 -13.78 11.05 -33.76
CA ASP A 210 -14.85 10.44 -32.98
C ASP A 210 -16.24 10.88 -33.46
N LEU A 211 -17.29 10.21 -32.97
CA LEU A 211 -18.68 10.59 -33.29
C LEU A 211 -19.13 11.92 -32.65
N GLY A 212 -18.26 12.56 -31.85
CA GLY A 212 -18.52 13.85 -31.20
C GLY A 212 -17.81 15.05 -31.87
N GLY A 213 -17.00 14.81 -32.92
CA GLY A 213 -16.16 15.82 -33.56
C GLY A 213 -15.13 16.48 -32.64
N SER A 214 -14.91 15.94 -31.43
CA SER A 214 -14.17 16.61 -30.36
C SER A 214 -12.92 15.84 -29.93
N SER A 215 -12.77 14.60 -30.38
CA SER A 215 -11.59 13.78 -30.12
C SER A 215 -11.29 12.83 -31.28
N LEU A 216 -10.20 12.08 -31.18
CA LEU A 216 -9.78 11.09 -32.16
C LEU A 216 -10.03 9.68 -31.62
N THR A 217 -10.25 8.72 -32.53
CA THR A 217 -10.44 7.30 -32.19
C THR A 217 -9.74 6.40 -33.21
N CYS A 218 -9.26 5.23 -32.79
CA CYS A 218 -8.66 4.25 -33.69
C CYS A 218 -9.74 3.36 -34.33
N SER A 219 -9.92 3.47 -35.65
CA SER A 219 -10.84 2.60 -36.40
C SER A 219 -10.18 1.28 -36.78
N THR A 220 -10.26 0.28 -35.91
CA THR A 220 -9.82 -1.12 -36.11
C THR A 220 -10.86 -2.00 -36.83
N LEU A 221 -12.02 -1.46 -37.21
CA LEU A 221 -13.22 -2.16 -37.75
C LEU A 221 -13.00 -3.13 -38.93
N VAL A 222 -11.82 -3.15 -39.55
CA VAL A 222 -11.45 -4.05 -40.66
C VAL A 222 -10.82 -5.36 -40.18
N ASN A 223 -10.40 -5.42 -38.91
CA ASN A 223 -9.60 -6.51 -38.33
C ASN A 223 -10.37 -7.41 -37.34
N ILE A 224 -11.59 -7.02 -36.97
CA ILE A 224 -12.40 -7.74 -35.95
C ILE A 224 -12.68 -9.19 -36.36
N ASN A 225 -12.28 -10.13 -35.50
CA ASN A 225 -12.62 -11.56 -35.56
C ASN A 225 -13.29 -11.97 -34.24
N PRO A 226 -14.05 -13.09 -34.17
CA PRO A 226 -14.53 -13.59 -32.88
C PRO A 226 -13.35 -14.02 -32.01
N GLU A 227 -13.35 -13.63 -30.75
CA GLU A 227 -12.31 -13.97 -29.78
C GLU A 227 -12.07 -15.48 -29.68
N VAL A 228 -10.80 -15.86 -29.64
CA VAL A 228 -10.33 -17.20 -29.32
C VAL A 228 -9.14 -17.08 -28.40
N CYS A 229 -9.08 -17.91 -27.35
CA CYS A 229 -7.95 -17.78 -26.43
C CYS A 229 -6.61 -18.22 -27.04
N ASP A 230 -5.88 -17.25 -27.57
CA ASP A 230 -4.51 -17.36 -28.04
C ASP A 230 -3.58 -16.23 -27.54
N GLY A 231 -4.09 -15.35 -26.67
CA GLY A 231 -3.34 -14.27 -26.03
C GLY A 231 -3.26 -13.00 -26.85
N ALA A 232 -4.19 -12.80 -27.79
CA ALA A 232 -4.32 -11.60 -28.60
C ALA A 232 -5.78 -11.13 -28.65
N ASP A 233 -5.99 -9.83 -28.44
CA ASP A 233 -7.22 -9.10 -28.76
C ASP A 233 -7.60 -9.37 -30.23
N ASN A 234 -8.53 -10.32 -30.48
CA ASN A 234 -8.95 -10.67 -31.83
C ASN A 234 -10.17 -9.86 -32.28
N ASP A 235 -11.04 -9.47 -31.35
CA ASP A 235 -12.28 -8.74 -31.62
C ASP A 235 -12.12 -7.21 -31.61
N CYS A 236 -10.98 -6.72 -31.10
CA CYS A 236 -10.55 -5.33 -31.04
C CYS A 236 -11.33 -4.43 -30.08
N ASP A 237 -11.86 -4.98 -28.97
CA ASP A 237 -12.45 -4.20 -27.87
C ASP A 237 -11.42 -3.61 -26.89
N GLY A 238 -10.17 -4.12 -26.90
CA GLY A 238 -9.07 -3.71 -26.02
C GLY A 238 -8.85 -4.59 -24.79
N SER A 239 -9.64 -5.65 -24.65
CA SER A 239 -9.44 -6.77 -23.73
C SER A 239 -8.63 -7.89 -24.43
N VAL A 240 -8.36 -9.00 -23.73
CA VAL A 240 -7.67 -10.18 -24.28
C VAL A 240 -8.28 -11.42 -23.65
N ASP A 241 -8.72 -12.37 -24.47
CA ASP A 241 -9.26 -13.69 -24.11
C ASP A 241 -10.53 -13.67 -23.21
N GLU A 242 -11.32 -12.58 -23.21
CA GLU A 242 -12.52 -12.38 -22.38
C GLU A 242 -13.77 -13.14 -22.85
N GLU A 243 -13.95 -13.36 -24.16
CA GLU A 243 -14.94 -14.31 -24.68
C GLU A 243 -14.32 -15.70 -24.94
N GLY A 244 -14.72 -16.70 -24.14
CA GLY A 244 -14.32 -18.10 -24.32
C GLY A 244 -13.48 -18.70 -23.18
N SER A 245 -13.14 -17.90 -22.18
CA SER A 245 -12.47 -18.35 -20.97
C SER A 245 -13.33 -19.30 -20.12
N ASN A 246 -12.65 -20.13 -19.32
CA ASN A 246 -13.21 -21.09 -18.38
C ASN A 246 -13.86 -20.38 -17.17
N ALA A 247 -14.48 -21.15 -16.26
CA ALA A 247 -15.17 -20.60 -15.09
C ALA A 247 -14.26 -19.90 -14.05
N CYS A 248 -12.93 -19.92 -14.23
CA CYS A 248 -11.94 -19.16 -13.46
C CYS A 248 -11.33 -17.97 -14.23
N GLY A 249 -11.74 -17.72 -15.48
CA GLY A 249 -11.24 -16.61 -16.30
C GLY A 249 -9.89 -16.88 -16.97
N GLY A 250 -9.52 -18.15 -17.17
CA GLY A 250 -8.38 -18.56 -18.00
C GLY A 250 -8.81 -19.48 -19.14
N CYS A 251 -7.87 -20.18 -19.76
CA CYS A 251 -8.10 -20.87 -21.04
C CYS A 251 -7.84 -22.37 -20.99
N ALA A 252 -7.30 -22.88 -19.88
CA ALA A 252 -7.19 -24.30 -19.64
C ALA A 252 -8.57 -24.95 -19.43
N THR A 253 -8.71 -26.21 -19.83
CA THR A 253 -9.86 -27.04 -19.47
C THR A 253 -9.78 -27.42 -18.00
N LEU A 254 -10.67 -26.88 -17.16
CA LEU A 254 -10.72 -27.21 -15.74
C LEU A 254 -11.14 -28.68 -15.50
N PRO A 255 -10.60 -29.37 -14.48
CA PRO A 255 -11.02 -30.73 -14.13
C PRO A 255 -12.42 -30.81 -13.48
N ALA A 256 -12.94 -29.71 -12.96
CA ALA A 256 -14.27 -29.52 -12.40
C ALA A 256 -14.58 -28.01 -12.36
N ASP A 257 -15.85 -27.60 -12.31
CA ASP A 257 -16.21 -26.18 -12.25
C ASP A 257 -16.13 -25.65 -10.80
N PRO A 258 -15.77 -24.36 -10.58
CA PRO A 258 -15.81 -23.74 -9.26
C PRO A 258 -17.21 -23.84 -8.63
N GLY A 259 -17.28 -24.33 -7.40
CA GLY A 259 -18.52 -24.67 -6.71
C GLY A 259 -19.00 -26.12 -6.88
N ASP A 260 -18.40 -26.92 -7.76
CA ASP A 260 -18.66 -28.36 -7.80
C ASP A 260 -18.20 -29.04 -6.50
N PRO A 261 -18.93 -30.04 -5.99
CA PRO A 261 -18.60 -30.70 -4.73
C PRO A 261 -17.32 -31.54 -4.85
N CYS A 262 -16.45 -31.45 -3.85
CA CYS A 262 -15.19 -32.18 -3.79
C CYS A 262 -14.90 -32.71 -2.37
N GLY A 263 -14.09 -33.77 -2.28
CA GLY A 263 -13.73 -34.38 -1.00
C GLY A 263 -14.94 -34.87 -0.20
N THR A 264 -14.96 -34.55 1.10
CA THR A 264 -15.97 -34.95 2.08
C THR A 264 -17.10 -33.94 2.20
N CYS A 265 -16.78 -32.64 2.26
CA CYS A 265 -17.78 -31.57 2.28
C CYS A 265 -17.31 -30.27 1.60
N GLY A 266 -16.25 -30.36 0.79
CA GLY A 266 -15.65 -29.24 0.09
C GLY A 266 -16.31 -28.89 -1.23
N VAL A 267 -15.79 -27.82 -1.83
CA VAL A 267 -16.05 -27.44 -3.22
C VAL A 267 -14.74 -27.12 -3.94
N TYR A 268 -14.74 -27.25 -5.26
CA TYR A 268 -13.66 -26.72 -6.08
C TYR A 268 -13.68 -25.19 -6.05
N GLU A 269 -12.50 -24.59 -5.89
CA GLU A 269 -12.27 -23.14 -5.95
C GLU A 269 -11.15 -22.87 -6.96
N CYS A 270 -11.22 -21.71 -7.63
CA CYS A 270 -10.11 -21.24 -8.47
C CYS A 270 -8.87 -21.00 -7.63
N PHE A 271 -7.76 -21.62 -8.00
CA PHE A 271 -6.45 -21.32 -7.45
C PHE A 271 -5.82 -20.16 -8.23
N ASP A 272 -5.91 -20.23 -9.56
CA ASP A 272 -5.59 -19.19 -10.53
C ASP A 272 -6.61 -19.26 -11.68
N GLN A 273 -6.31 -18.60 -12.81
CA GLN A 273 -7.18 -18.55 -13.99
C GLN A 273 -7.32 -19.93 -14.69
N ASP A 274 -6.32 -20.82 -14.57
CA ASP A 274 -6.23 -22.07 -15.32
C ASP A 274 -6.40 -23.33 -14.46
N THR A 275 -6.43 -23.20 -13.14
CA THR A 275 -6.47 -24.32 -12.21
C THR A 275 -7.47 -24.12 -11.08
N VAL A 276 -8.16 -25.21 -10.73
CA VAL A 276 -8.95 -25.32 -9.51
C VAL A 276 -8.30 -26.28 -8.52
N TYR A 277 -8.48 -25.98 -7.24
CA TYR A 277 -8.11 -26.86 -6.13
C TYR A 277 -9.36 -27.23 -5.32
N CYS A 278 -9.32 -28.36 -4.61
CA CYS A 278 -10.41 -28.77 -3.74
C CYS A 278 -10.24 -28.16 -2.35
N ASN A 279 -11.13 -27.24 -1.96
CA ASN A 279 -11.20 -26.70 -0.62
C ASN A 279 -12.17 -27.55 0.24
N ASP A 280 -11.66 -28.60 0.91
CA ASP A 280 -12.45 -29.49 1.77
C ASP A 280 -12.21 -29.22 3.27
N PRO A 281 -13.06 -28.39 3.92
CA PRO A 281 -12.93 -28.09 5.34
C PRO A 281 -13.21 -29.30 6.25
N CYS A 282 -13.80 -30.38 5.72
CA CYS A 282 -13.99 -31.64 6.46
C CYS A 282 -12.78 -32.58 6.37
N THR A 283 -11.64 -32.15 5.83
CA THR A 283 -10.40 -32.94 5.90
C THR A 283 -9.92 -33.03 7.35
N LEU A 284 -9.68 -34.25 7.85
CA LEU A 284 -9.10 -34.47 9.18
C LEU A 284 -7.60 -34.13 9.16
N VAL A 285 -7.18 -33.16 9.99
CA VAL A 285 -5.81 -32.60 9.95
C VAL A 285 -5.01 -32.77 11.24
N ASP A 286 -5.67 -32.84 12.41
CA ASP A 286 -5.00 -33.08 13.68
C ASP A 286 -5.88 -33.86 14.68
N PHE A 287 -5.21 -34.61 15.56
CA PHE A 287 -5.79 -35.33 16.68
C PHE A 287 -4.79 -35.34 17.85
N GLY A 288 -4.97 -34.39 18.77
CA GLY A 288 -4.00 -34.09 19.83
C GLY A 288 -4.60 -33.18 20.92
N PRO A 289 -3.81 -32.72 21.91
CA PRO A 289 -2.35 -32.84 21.98
C PRO A 289 -1.87 -34.19 22.53
N VAL A 290 -0.58 -34.47 22.33
CA VAL A 290 0.14 -35.63 22.87
C VAL A 290 1.36 -35.12 23.64
N PRO A 291 1.63 -35.59 24.88
CA PRO A 291 0.90 -36.63 25.61
C PRO A 291 -0.45 -36.14 26.18
N SER A 292 -1.45 -37.02 26.16
CA SER A 292 -2.76 -36.82 26.79
C SER A 292 -2.95 -37.76 27.97
N PHE A 293 -3.52 -37.29 29.08
CA PHE A 293 -3.69 -38.09 30.30
C PHE A 293 -5.14 -38.13 30.81
N ILE A 294 -5.50 -39.20 31.53
CA ILE A 294 -6.80 -39.34 32.23
C ILE A 294 -6.63 -40.15 33.52
N GLY A 295 -7.40 -39.84 34.56
CA GLY A 295 -7.37 -40.60 35.82
C GLY A 295 -8.14 -41.91 35.75
N GLU A 296 -7.64 -42.96 36.40
CA GLU A 296 -8.36 -44.23 36.58
C GLU A 296 -9.74 -44.01 37.25
N GLY A 297 -10.80 -44.58 36.68
CA GLY A 297 -12.17 -44.46 37.16
C GLY A 297 -12.92 -43.21 36.70
N GLN A 298 -12.27 -42.24 36.05
CA GLN A 298 -12.96 -41.09 35.44
C GLN A 298 -13.80 -41.56 34.24
N THR A 299 -14.97 -40.96 34.02
CA THR A 299 -15.94 -41.38 32.99
C THR A 299 -16.49 -40.17 32.24
N ALA A 300 -16.43 -40.21 30.91
CA ALA A 300 -16.91 -39.16 29.99
C ALA A 300 -16.35 -37.76 30.33
N VAL A 301 -15.04 -37.66 30.55
CA VAL A 301 -14.32 -36.42 30.82
C VAL A 301 -13.32 -36.10 29.70
N ASN A 302 -12.89 -34.84 29.62
CA ASN A 302 -11.72 -34.47 28.82
C ASN A 302 -10.44 -35.06 29.44
N THR A 303 -9.41 -35.21 28.62
CA THR A 303 -8.04 -35.42 29.10
C THR A 303 -7.48 -34.16 29.77
N ILE A 304 -6.34 -34.34 30.43
CA ILE A 304 -5.56 -33.28 31.09
C ILE A 304 -4.08 -33.36 30.63
N PRO A 305 -3.29 -32.26 30.71
CA PRO A 305 -3.71 -30.91 31.12
C PRO A 305 -4.73 -30.30 30.15
N ASP A 306 -4.54 -30.56 28.86
CA ASP A 306 -5.43 -30.12 27.80
C ASP A 306 -6.41 -31.22 27.34
N PRO A 307 -7.63 -30.83 26.93
CA PRO A 307 -8.56 -31.72 26.26
C PRO A 307 -8.01 -32.26 24.93
N LEU A 308 -8.14 -33.56 24.72
CA LEU A 308 -7.90 -34.22 23.44
C LEU A 308 -8.97 -33.76 22.44
N VAL A 309 -8.54 -33.21 21.32
CA VAL A 309 -9.35 -32.55 20.32
C VAL A 309 -9.12 -33.21 18.96
N VAL A 310 -10.20 -33.39 18.22
CA VAL A 310 -10.18 -33.64 16.78
C VAL A 310 -10.28 -32.30 16.06
N THR A 311 -9.39 -32.04 15.11
CA THR A 311 -9.37 -30.81 14.31
C THR A 311 -9.46 -31.14 12.82
N LEU A 312 -10.34 -30.41 12.14
CA LEU A 312 -10.58 -30.44 10.70
C LEU A 312 -10.02 -29.17 10.04
N ALA A 313 -9.75 -29.24 8.74
CA ALA A 313 -9.09 -28.19 7.96
C ALA A 313 -9.82 -26.83 8.01
N GLY A 314 -11.14 -26.82 8.18
CA GLY A 314 -11.90 -25.57 8.30
C GLY A 314 -13.27 -25.74 8.95
N PRO A 315 -14.04 -24.63 9.10
CA PRO A 315 -15.38 -24.66 9.67
C PRO A 315 -16.32 -25.53 8.83
N VAL A 316 -16.94 -26.55 9.44
CA VAL A 316 -17.76 -27.51 8.68
C VAL A 316 -19.12 -26.92 8.28
N PRO A 317 -19.61 -27.17 7.05
CA PRO A 317 -20.89 -26.65 6.56
C PRO A 317 -22.11 -27.35 7.19
N SER A 318 -21.92 -28.50 7.84
CA SER A 318 -22.94 -29.25 8.58
C SER A 318 -22.28 -30.07 9.68
N ASN A 319 -23.05 -30.57 10.66
CA ASN A 319 -22.49 -31.38 11.75
C ASN A 319 -21.79 -32.64 11.23
N THR A 320 -20.49 -32.77 11.46
CA THR A 320 -19.64 -33.86 10.97
C THR A 320 -19.23 -34.76 12.13
N PHE A 321 -19.56 -36.05 12.05
CA PHE A 321 -19.15 -37.05 13.05
C PHE A 321 -17.80 -37.67 12.68
N VAL A 322 -16.82 -37.54 13.57
CA VAL A 322 -15.52 -38.22 13.48
C VAL A 322 -15.54 -39.42 14.40
N THR A 323 -15.27 -40.60 13.84
CA THR A 323 -15.22 -41.83 14.63
C THR A 323 -13.90 -41.84 15.40
N VAL A 324 -13.93 -42.16 16.69
CA VAL A 324 -12.71 -42.31 17.49
C VAL A 324 -12.74 -43.67 18.18
N THR A 325 -11.70 -44.46 17.98
CA THR A 325 -11.62 -45.85 18.47
C THR A 325 -10.40 -46.05 19.34
N SER A 326 -10.51 -47.00 20.26
CA SER A 326 -9.43 -47.42 21.17
C SER A 326 -8.99 -48.83 20.79
N ILE A 327 -7.68 -49.04 20.61
CA ILE A 327 -7.13 -50.39 20.38
C ILE A 327 -7.27 -51.28 21.62
N ASN A 328 -7.47 -50.70 22.82
CA ASN A 328 -7.76 -51.44 24.04
C ASN A 328 -8.79 -50.71 24.94
N PRO A 329 -10.10 -50.94 24.71
CA PRO A 329 -11.19 -50.38 25.52
C PRO A 329 -11.20 -50.82 27.00
N SER A 330 -10.32 -51.75 27.41
CA SER A 330 -10.18 -52.14 28.83
C SER A 330 -9.23 -51.22 29.61
N ILE A 331 -8.56 -50.29 28.91
CA ILE A 331 -7.68 -49.27 29.50
C ILE A 331 -8.31 -47.89 29.25
N VAL A 332 -8.58 -47.50 28.00
CA VAL A 332 -9.29 -46.25 27.64
C VAL A 332 -10.52 -46.57 26.80
N ASP A 333 -11.71 -46.19 27.28
CA ASP A 333 -12.95 -46.25 26.49
C ASP A 333 -13.32 -44.87 25.93
N VAL A 334 -13.86 -44.84 24.71
CA VAL A 334 -14.21 -43.60 23.99
C VAL A 334 -15.72 -43.36 24.12
N PHE A 335 -16.11 -42.29 24.81
CA PHE A 335 -17.52 -42.03 25.07
C PHE A 335 -18.26 -41.74 23.75
N GLY A 336 -19.29 -42.55 23.45
CA GLY A 336 -20.05 -42.44 22.20
C GLY A 336 -19.34 -42.95 20.94
N GLY A 337 -18.10 -43.47 21.04
CA GLY A 337 -17.33 -43.99 19.91
C GLY A 337 -16.83 -42.93 18.92
N GLY A 338 -16.79 -41.65 19.32
CA GLY A 338 -16.39 -40.54 18.47
C GLY A 338 -16.92 -39.20 18.95
N VAL A 339 -16.73 -38.17 18.13
CA VAL A 339 -17.11 -36.78 18.44
C VAL A 339 -17.83 -36.14 17.24
N THR A 340 -18.73 -35.20 17.51
CA THR A 340 -19.37 -34.40 16.45
C THR A 340 -18.77 -32.99 16.42
N VAL A 341 -18.10 -32.63 15.33
CA VAL A 341 -17.76 -31.23 15.02
C VAL A 341 -19.04 -30.55 14.56
N LEU A 342 -19.37 -29.41 15.17
CA LEU A 342 -20.64 -28.72 14.92
C LEU A 342 -20.53 -27.79 13.71
N GLN A 343 -21.65 -27.55 13.04
CA GLN A 343 -21.74 -26.58 11.95
C GLN A 343 -21.12 -25.23 12.34
N GLY A 344 -20.18 -24.74 11.53
CA GLY A 344 -19.47 -23.49 11.76
C GLY A 344 -18.29 -23.57 12.74
N THR A 345 -17.94 -24.74 13.28
CA THR A 345 -16.67 -24.99 13.99
C THR A 345 -15.80 -25.95 13.19
N ASN A 346 -14.49 -25.96 13.46
CA ASN A 346 -13.53 -26.86 12.82
C ASN A 346 -13.00 -27.95 13.78
N SER A 347 -13.31 -27.88 15.07
CA SER A 347 -12.80 -28.83 16.06
C SER A 347 -13.84 -29.22 17.10
N ALA A 348 -13.59 -30.33 17.81
CA ALA A 348 -14.39 -30.78 18.94
C ALA A 348 -13.59 -31.68 19.92
N GLN A 349 -13.92 -31.59 21.21
CA GLN A 349 -13.26 -32.32 22.30
C GLN A 349 -13.77 -33.76 22.41
N VAL A 350 -12.85 -34.72 22.58
CA VAL A 350 -13.14 -36.14 22.72
C VAL A 350 -13.26 -36.49 24.21
N LEU A 351 -14.45 -36.95 24.61
CA LEU A 351 -14.70 -37.42 25.97
C LEU A 351 -14.28 -38.89 26.11
N LEU A 352 -13.48 -39.17 27.14
CA LEU A 352 -12.91 -40.50 27.41
C LEU A 352 -13.32 -41.01 28.78
N SER A 353 -13.10 -42.32 29.01
CA SER A 353 -13.20 -42.95 30.32
C SER A 353 -11.95 -43.76 30.61
N GLY A 354 -11.28 -43.48 31.72
CA GLY A 354 -10.11 -44.22 32.19
C GLY A 354 -10.54 -45.46 32.95
N VAL A 355 -10.29 -46.65 32.41
CA VAL A 355 -10.81 -47.93 32.93
C VAL A 355 -9.77 -48.66 33.80
N SER A 356 -8.50 -48.64 33.41
CA SER A 356 -7.39 -49.21 34.18
C SER A 356 -6.05 -48.57 33.75
N PRO A 357 -4.97 -48.61 34.55
CA PRO A 357 -3.73 -47.92 34.24
C PRO A 357 -2.99 -48.49 33.03
N GLY A 358 -2.43 -47.61 32.19
CA GLY A 358 -1.68 -47.96 30.99
C GLY A 358 -1.81 -46.92 29.87
N THR A 359 -1.01 -47.08 28.81
CA THR A 359 -1.06 -46.21 27.61
C THR A 359 -1.78 -46.93 26.47
N VAL A 360 -2.61 -46.20 25.74
CA VAL A 360 -3.37 -46.69 24.58
C VAL A 360 -3.24 -45.69 23.43
N ASN A 361 -2.98 -46.20 22.23
CA ASN A 361 -3.13 -45.42 21.02
C ASN A 361 -4.61 -45.40 20.60
N LEU A 362 -5.19 -44.21 20.50
CA LEU A 362 -6.49 -43.96 19.92
C LEU A 362 -6.36 -43.66 18.43
N THR A 363 -7.37 -44.00 17.64
CA THR A 363 -7.44 -43.66 16.20
C THR A 363 -8.70 -42.85 15.92
N ALA A 364 -8.52 -41.63 15.43
CA ALA A 364 -9.59 -40.78 14.89
C ALA A 364 -9.67 -40.99 13.37
N SER A 365 -10.88 -41.26 12.86
CA SER A 365 -11.12 -41.65 11.47
C SER A 365 -12.23 -40.82 10.83
N LEU A 366 -11.92 -40.19 9.70
CA LEU A 366 -12.90 -39.50 8.83
C LEU A 366 -12.51 -39.67 7.36
N ALA A 367 -13.47 -40.04 6.51
CA ALA A 367 -13.31 -40.18 5.05
C ALA A 367 -12.14 -41.08 4.56
N GLY A 368 -11.59 -41.94 5.41
CA GLY A 368 -10.43 -42.79 5.11
C GLY A 368 -9.08 -42.20 5.49
N ILE A 369 -9.06 -41.02 6.11
CA ILE A 369 -7.90 -40.48 6.84
C ILE A 369 -8.00 -40.97 8.29
N ASP A 370 -6.91 -41.56 8.78
CA ASP A 370 -6.75 -42.02 10.15
C ASP A 370 -5.61 -41.23 10.82
N LEU A 371 -5.89 -40.60 11.97
CA LEU A 371 -4.90 -39.95 12.84
C LEU A 371 -4.84 -40.62 14.20
N HIS A 372 -3.71 -40.47 14.89
CA HIS A 372 -3.36 -41.26 16.07
C HIS A 372 -2.92 -40.39 17.25
N ALA A 373 -3.44 -40.68 18.44
CA ALA A 373 -3.06 -40.00 19.68
C ALA A 373 -2.83 -41.01 20.82
N ASP A 374 -1.72 -40.88 21.55
CA ASP A 374 -1.46 -41.71 22.73
C ASP A 374 -2.06 -41.09 23.99
N VAL A 375 -2.95 -41.84 24.65
CA VAL A 375 -3.57 -41.47 25.92
C VAL A 375 -3.08 -42.40 27.02
N ARG A 376 -2.59 -41.83 28.14
CA ARG A 376 -2.18 -42.59 29.33
C ARG A 376 -3.20 -42.45 30.46
N VAL A 377 -3.69 -43.59 30.93
CA VAL A 377 -4.42 -43.70 32.20
C VAL A 377 -3.42 -43.86 33.33
N PHE A 378 -3.51 -43.00 34.35
CA PHE A 378 -2.69 -43.07 35.55
C PHE A 378 -3.53 -43.35 36.80
N GLY A 379 -2.92 -43.98 37.80
CA GLY A 379 -3.57 -44.25 39.09
C GLY A 379 -3.36 -43.12 40.11
N ASP A 380 -4.33 -42.94 41.02
CA ASP A 380 -4.24 -41.97 42.14
C ASP A 380 -3.00 -42.19 43.03
N ALA A 381 -2.54 -43.44 43.13
CA ALA A 381 -1.39 -43.84 43.95
C ALA A 381 -0.06 -43.93 43.17
N GLU A 382 -0.06 -43.58 41.88
CA GLU A 382 1.14 -43.59 41.04
C GLU A 382 2.05 -42.39 41.41
N LEU A 383 3.33 -42.65 41.68
CA LEU A 383 4.26 -41.58 42.05
C LEU A 383 4.62 -40.74 40.83
N ARG A 384 4.76 -39.43 41.05
CA ARG A 384 5.19 -38.44 40.06
C ARG A 384 6.70 -38.30 40.08
N HIS A 385 7.31 -38.16 38.91
CA HIS A 385 8.74 -37.97 38.74
C HIS A 385 9.00 -36.68 37.96
N VAL A 386 9.99 -35.90 38.38
CA VAL A 386 10.59 -34.86 37.52
C VAL A 386 11.33 -35.57 36.39
N VAL A 387 11.00 -35.23 35.14
CA VAL A 387 11.64 -35.79 33.94
C VAL A 387 12.58 -34.81 33.25
N ALA A 388 12.32 -33.51 33.38
CA ALA A 388 13.15 -32.47 32.79
C ALA A 388 13.10 -31.17 33.60
N LEU A 389 14.20 -30.41 33.47
CA LEU A 389 14.17 -28.97 33.47
C LEU A 389 14.33 -28.52 32.01
N VAL A 390 13.53 -27.54 31.59
CA VAL A 390 13.54 -27.02 30.22
C VAL A 390 13.91 -25.53 30.27
N PRO A 391 14.94 -25.09 29.52
CA PRO A 391 15.91 -25.91 28.79
C PRO A 391 16.84 -26.69 29.74
N ALA A 392 17.48 -27.75 29.23
CA ALA A 392 18.45 -28.56 29.99
C ALA A 392 19.83 -27.88 30.13
N GLU A 393 20.09 -26.84 29.35
CA GLU A 393 21.23 -25.95 29.48
C GLU A 393 20.79 -24.52 29.10
N ALA A 394 21.25 -23.52 29.84
CA ALA A 394 20.96 -22.12 29.56
C ALA A 394 22.21 -21.25 29.73
N TRP A 395 22.32 -20.24 28.85
CA TRP A 395 23.36 -19.21 28.90
C TRP A 395 22.66 -17.89 29.26
N ILE A 396 23.03 -17.30 30.40
CA ILE A 396 22.25 -16.24 31.04
C ILE A 396 23.16 -15.07 31.36
N GLN A 397 22.81 -13.89 30.86
CA GLN A 397 23.61 -12.68 31.10
C GLN A 397 23.54 -12.22 32.56
N ILE A 398 24.66 -11.74 33.11
CA ILE A 398 24.72 -11.22 34.49
C ILE A 398 23.62 -10.18 34.76
N SER A 399 23.05 -10.22 35.97
CA SER A 399 21.96 -9.32 36.42
C SER A 399 20.65 -9.40 35.61
N THR A 400 20.45 -10.44 34.79
CA THR A 400 19.17 -10.70 34.08
C THR A 400 18.36 -11.83 34.73
N THR A 401 17.15 -12.08 34.22
CA THR A 401 16.29 -13.19 34.63
C THR A 401 15.98 -14.09 33.45
N PHE A 402 15.97 -15.41 33.69
CA PHE A 402 15.64 -16.43 32.69
C PHE A 402 14.61 -17.40 33.27
N GLN A 403 13.64 -17.82 32.45
CA GLN A 403 12.56 -18.70 32.88
C GLN A 403 12.89 -20.16 32.55
N PHE A 404 12.71 -21.04 33.53
CA PHE A 404 12.77 -22.49 33.37
C PHE A 404 11.40 -23.11 33.64
N ASP A 405 11.09 -24.18 32.92
CA ASP A 405 9.98 -25.07 33.26
C ASP A 405 10.49 -26.33 33.95
N VAL A 406 9.88 -26.72 35.07
CA VAL A 406 9.96 -28.11 35.54
C VAL A 406 8.87 -28.93 34.85
N VAL A 407 9.20 -30.14 34.41
CA VAL A 407 8.27 -31.06 33.75
C VAL A 407 8.19 -32.39 34.53
N LEU A 408 6.97 -32.88 34.74
CA LEU A 408 6.64 -34.15 35.36
C LEU A 408 6.28 -35.23 34.33
N ASP A 409 6.43 -36.51 34.69
CA ASP A 409 6.01 -37.66 33.87
C ASP A 409 4.49 -37.85 33.77
N LEU A 410 3.75 -37.25 34.70
CA LEU A 410 2.31 -37.43 34.92
C LEU A 410 1.71 -36.16 35.54
N PRO A 411 0.45 -35.80 35.23
CA PRO A 411 -0.23 -34.64 35.80
C PRO A 411 -0.19 -34.63 37.33
N ALA A 412 0.15 -33.51 37.94
CA ALA A 412 0.35 -33.40 39.38
C ALA A 412 -0.92 -33.79 40.17
N ALA A 413 -0.71 -34.43 41.31
CA ALA A 413 -1.78 -34.93 42.16
C ALA A 413 -2.72 -33.82 42.67
N ILE A 414 -3.92 -34.21 43.14
CA ILE A 414 -4.91 -33.31 43.74
C ILE A 414 -4.27 -32.49 44.88
N GLY A 415 -4.21 -31.17 44.71
CA GLY A 415 -3.52 -30.24 45.62
C GLY A 415 -2.17 -29.72 45.11
N GLY A 416 -1.68 -30.22 43.97
CA GLY A 416 -0.41 -29.85 43.35
C GLY A 416 0.77 -30.70 43.84
N SER A 417 1.89 -30.61 43.13
CA SER A 417 3.17 -31.24 43.48
C SER A 417 4.23 -30.17 43.72
N THR A 418 4.74 -30.08 44.95
CA THR A 418 5.83 -29.18 45.31
C THR A 418 7.17 -29.80 44.93
N VAL A 419 7.87 -29.17 43.99
CA VAL A 419 9.21 -29.54 43.55
C VAL A 419 10.22 -28.64 44.26
N ASP A 420 11.16 -29.23 44.99
CA ASP A 420 12.26 -28.49 45.63
C ASP A 420 13.35 -28.17 44.60
N LEU A 421 13.80 -26.91 44.61
CA LEU A 421 14.82 -26.38 43.69
C LEU A 421 16.10 -26.06 44.46
N SER A 422 17.26 -26.41 43.88
CA SER A 422 18.57 -26.15 44.46
C SER A 422 19.61 -25.81 43.41
N LEU A 423 20.59 -25.01 43.80
CA LEU A 423 21.72 -24.58 42.99
C LEU A 423 23.04 -25.08 43.60
N ASP A 424 24.01 -25.45 42.78
CA ASP A 424 25.37 -25.81 43.18
C ASP A 424 26.39 -25.30 42.14
N PRO A 425 27.30 -24.36 42.46
CA PRO A 425 27.63 -23.83 43.79
C PRO A 425 26.74 -22.70 44.35
N ASN A 426 25.59 -22.36 43.76
CA ASN A 426 24.69 -21.28 44.25
C ASN A 426 25.44 -19.94 44.45
N THR A 427 26.17 -19.52 43.41
CA THR A 427 27.16 -18.42 43.49
C THR A 427 26.96 -17.36 42.41
N PHE A 428 26.46 -17.74 41.23
CA PHE A 428 26.34 -16.89 40.05
C PHE A 428 24.89 -16.42 39.82
N GLY A 429 23.91 -16.96 40.54
CA GLY A 429 22.55 -16.43 40.60
C GLY A 429 21.74 -16.89 41.83
N THR A 430 20.42 -16.78 41.72
CA THR A 430 19.46 -17.18 42.76
C THR A 430 18.18 -17.76 42.14
N VAL A 431 17.54 -18.67 42.87
CA VAL A 431 16.25 -19.27 42.52
C VAL A 431 15.37 -19.38 43.77
N GLN A 432 14.05 -19.41 43.60
CA GLN A 432 13.11 -19.73 44.68
C GLN A 432 13.31 -21.19 45.18
N PRO A 433 13.10 -21.50 46.48
CA PRO A 433 13.46 -22.81 47.04
C PRO A 433 12.55 -23.96 46.58
N ASN A 434 11.37 -23.66 46.04
CA ASN A 434 10.48 -24.64 45.43
C ASN A 434 9.54 -23.95 44.42
N VAL A 435 9.01 -24.76 43.51
CA VAL A 435 7.92 -24.42 42.59
C VAL A 435 6.79 -25.43 42.77
N VAL A 436 5.54 -25.02 42.55
CA VAL A 436 4.37 -25.91 42.66
C VAL A 436 3.79 -26.15 41.28
N VAL A 437 3.87 -27.39 40.80
CA VAL A 437 3.07 -27.84 39.66
C VAL A 437 1.64 -27.99 40.13
N MET A 438 0.72 -27.24 39.54
CA MET A 438 -0.69 -27.20 39.97
C MET A 438 -1.38 -28.52 39.64
N ALA A 439 -2.45 -28.86 40.37
CA ALA A 439 -3.20 -30.09 40.11
C ALA A 439 -3.68 -30.13 38.65
N ASP A 440 -3.64 -31.32 38.06
CA ASP A 440 -3.94 -31.60 36.65
C ASP A 440 -2.93 -31.03 35.61
N GLU A 441 -1.94 -30.23 36.02
CA GLU A 441 -0.83 -29.76 35.17
C GLU A 441 0.36 -30.74 35.16
N ILE A 442 1.13 -30.77 34.07
CA ILE A 442 2.39 -31.53 33.97
C ILE A 442 3.65 -30.67 34.18
N SER A 443 3.54 -29.34 34.16
CA SER A 443 4.68 -28.43 34.26
C SER A 443 4.37 -27.19 35.10
N ALA A 444 5.44 -26.49 35.51
CA ALA A 444 5.34 -25.16 36.08
C ALA A 444 6.61 -24.34 35.81
N SER A 445 6.41 -23.09 35.41
CA SER A 445 7.47 -22.13 35.15
C SER A 445 7.97 -21.48 36.43
N PHE A 446 9.26 -21.16 36.48
CA PHE A 446 9.89 -20.36 37.53
C PHE A 446 11.11 -19.62 36.99
N ASP A 447 11.45 -18.50 37.64
CA ASP A 447 12.56 -17.66 37.18
C ASP A 447 13.84 -17.96 37.97
N PHE A 448 14.95 -18.09 37.24
CA PHE A 448 16.30 -17.94 37.76
C PHE A 448 16.73 -16.48 37.58
N SER A 449 17.33 -15.87 38.61
CA SER A 449 17.88 -14.51 38.56
C SER A 449 19.40 -14.57 38.62
N ALA A 450 20.07 -14.22 37.52
CA ALA A 450 21.52 -14.14 37.45
C ALA A 450 22.05 -13.00 38.34
N GLY A 451 23.13 -13.27 39.04
CA GLY A 451 23.90 -12.31 39.83
C GLY A 451 24.86 -11.49 38.97
N PRO A 452 25.69 -10.64 39.59
CA PRO A 452 26.62 -9.75 38.89
C PRO A 452 27.99 -10.39 38.59
N VAL A 453 28.09 -11.73 38.59
CA VAL A 453 29.35 -12.48 38.44
C VAL A 453 29.12 -13.64 37.49
N ALA A 454 29.97 -13.77 36.47
CA ALA A 454 29.96 -14.87 35.52
C ALA A 454 30.51 -16.18 36.13
N GLY A 455 30.01 -17.31 35.64
CA GLY A 455 30.41 -18.66 36.01
C GLY A 455 29.29 -19.69 35.83
N THR A 456 29.65 -20.97 35.88
CA THR A 456 28.70 -22.08 35.69
C THR A 456 28.19 -22.66 37.01
N GLU A 457 26.90 -22.91 37.11
CA GLU A 457 26.28 -23.66 38.20
C GLU A 457 25.21 -24.65 37.72
N LEU A 458 24.92 -25.66 38.54
CA LEU A 458 23.93 -26.69 38.25
C LEU A 458 22.63 -26.38 39.00
N LEU A 459 21.55 -26.12 38.26
CA LEU A 459 20.19 -26.07 38.79
C LEU A 459 19.65 -27.50 38.86
N THR A 460 19.10 -27.90 39.99
CA THR A 460 18.48 -29.22 40.20
C THR A 460 17.08 -29.06 40.77
N ALA A 461 16.11 -29.68 40.10
CA ALA A 461 14.74 -29.82 40.54
C ALA A 461 14.51 -31.23 41.07
N SER A 462 13.82 -31.37 42.21
CA SER A 462 13.62 -32.65 42.87
C SER A 462 12.21 -32.85 43.43
N LEU A 463 11.68 -34.06 43.28
CA LEU A 463 10.39 -34.50 43.80
C LEU A 463 10.56 -35.88 44.44
N GLY A 464 10.73 -35.90 45.76
CA GLY A 464 11.04 -37.13 46.49
C GLY A 464 12.38 -37.74 46.04
N PRO A 465 12.41 -38.98 45.51
CA PRO A 465 13.63 -39.60 45.00
C PRO A 465 13.98 -39.17 43.56
N SER A 466 13.06 -38.53 42.85
CA SER A 466 13.25 -38.10 41.46
C SER A 466 13.96 -36.75 41.40
N ASN A 467 14.83 -36.57 40.41
CA ASN A 467 15.50 -35.32 40.12
C ASN A 467 15.76 -35.17 38.61
N ALA A 468 15.79 -33.92 38.15
CA ALA A 468 16.37 -33.51 36.88
C ALA A 468 17.23 -32.27 37.13
N SER A 469 18.23 -32.05 36.29
CA SER A 469 19.16 -30.92 36.41
C SER A 469 19.31 -30.20 35.08
N ALA A 470 19.58 -28.89 35.15
CA ALA A 470 19.97 -28.06 34.02
C ALA A 470 21.29 -27.35 34.33
N THR A 471 22.16 -27.24 33.34
CA THR A 471 23.40 -26.45 33.44
C THR A 471 23.06 -24.98 33.23
N ILE A 472 23.51 -24.10 34.11
CA ILE A 472 23.40 -22.65 33.96
C ILE A 472 24.80 -22.09 33.79
N ASN A 473 25.05 -21.47 32.64
CA ASN A 473 26.25 -20.69 32.37
C ASN A 473 25.90 -19.21 32.50
N VAL A 474 26.22 -18.60 33.64
CA VAL A 474 26.08 -17.14 33.79
C VAL A 474 27.28 -16.48 33.11
N ILE A 475 27.03 -15.55 32.19
CA ILE A 475 28.08 -14.92 31.37
C ILE A 475 28.10 -13.40 31.56
N SER A 476 29.31 -12.83 31.48
CA SER A 476 29.52 -11.41 31.16
C SER A 476 29.34 -11.21 29.64
N GLY A 477 29.29 -9.96 29.18
CA GLY A 477 29.09 -9.68 27.73
C GLY A 477 27.62 -9.51 27.32
N GLY A 478 26.81 -8.81 28.12
CA GLY A 478 25.38 -8.55 27.87
C GLY A 478 25.08 -7.53 26.76
N GLY A 479 25.85 -7.59 25.67
CA GLY A 479 25.80 -6.67 24.55
C GLY A 479 25.76 -7.39 23.21
N LEU A 480 26.14 -6.65 22.17
CA LEU A 480 26.32 -7.16 20.82
C LEU A 480 27.66 -7.88 20.74
N VAL A 481 27.71 -9.07 20.15
CA VAL A 481 28.97 -9.77 19.91
C VAL A 481 29.33 -9.81 18.43
N ILE A 482 30.61 -9.70 18.09
CA ILE A 482 31.14 -10.04 16.78
C ILE A 482 31.02 -11.56 16.66
N ASN A 483 30.22 -12.07 15.72
CA ASN A 483 29.84 -13.49 15.69
C ASN A 483 30.57 -14.30 14.60
N GLU A 484 30.85 -13.66 13.47
CA GLU A 484 31.51 -14.27 12.31
C GLU A 484 32.28 -13.17 11.53
N VAL A 485 33.45 -13.51 11.00
CA VAL A 485 34.30 -12.59 10.22
C VAL A 485 34.98 -13.35 9.09
N ASP A 486 34.85 -12.85 7.87
CA ASP A 486 35.60 -13.29 6.69
C ASP A 486 36.44 -12.11 6.21
N TYR A 487 37.77 -12.25 6.28
CA TYR A 487 38.75 -11.18 6.04
C TYR A 487 39.89 -11.55 5.09
N ASP A 488 40.13 -12.82 4.74
CA ASP A 488 41.24 -13.26 3.87
C ASP A 488 40.82 -14.35 2.86
N GLN A 489 40.03 -13.97 1.86
CA GLN A 489 39.60 -14.90 0.82
C GLN A 489 40.73 -15.28 -0.14
N PRO A 490 40.68 -16.47 -0.79
CA PRO A 490 41.68 -16.87 -1.78
C PRO A 490 41.70 -16.01 -3.06
N GLY A 491 42.35 -14.85 -3.01
CA GLY A 491 42.87 -14.10 -4.16
C GLY A 491 42.41 -12.65 -4.30
N THR A 492 41.13 -12.34 -4.09
CA THR A 492 40.63 -10.95 -4.07
C THR A 492 39.42 -10.88 -3.17
N ASP A 493 39.51 -10.01 -2.17
CA ASP A 493 38.68 -10.09 -0.97
C ASP A 493 37.33 -9.43 -1.26
N SER A 494 36.46 -10.18 -1.93
CA SER A 494 35.25 -9.68 -2.62
C SER A 494 33.94 -10.18 -2.01
N LEU A 495 34.02 -11.02 -0.97
CA LEU A 495 32.88 -11.49 -0.20
C LEU A 495 32.95 -11.09 1.29
N GLU A 496 33.96 -10.30 1.69
CA GLU A 496 34.25 -9.96 3.11
C GLU A 496 33.02 -9.52 3.90
N PHE A 497 33.00 -9.86 5.18
CA PHE A 497 32.02 -9.36 6.14
C PHE A 497 32.47 -9.43 7.60
N VAL A 498 31.72 -8.69 8.41
CA VAL A 498 31.64 -8.83 9.86
C VAL A 498 30.18 -9.04 10.22
N GLU A 499 29.85 -10.14 10.87
CA GLU A 499 28.56 -10.36 11.50
C GLU A 499 28.57 -9.92 12.96
N ILE A 500 27.46 -9.31 13.37
CA ILE A 500 27.16 -8.96 14.75
C ILE A 500 25.87 -9.67 15.17
N TYR A 501 25.92 -10.39 16.29
CA TYR A 501 24.77 -11.09 16.88
C TYR A 501 24.35 -10.45 18.22
N ASN A 502 23.08 -10.58 18.57
CA ASN A 502 22.57 -10.20 19.90
C ASN A 502 22.16 -11.43 20.73
N PRO A 503 23.06 -11.98 21.57
CA PRO A 503 22.75 -13.07 22.51
C PRO A 503 21.92 -12.60 23.71
N GLY A 504 21.76 -11.28 23.91
CA GLY A 504 21.05 -10.70 25.04
C GLY A 504 19.52 -10.80 24.90
N SER A 505 18.83 -11.08 26.00
CA SER A 505 17.36 -11.34 26.04
C SER A 505 16.46 -10.12 25.77
N ALA A 506 16.98 -9.05 25.17
CA ALA A 506 16.26 -7.82 24.86
C ALA A 506 16.85 -7.15 23.61
N SER A 507 16.08 -6.27 22.96
CA SER A 507 16.59 -5.53 21.80
C SER A 507 17.57 -4.44 22.20
N VAL A 508 18.74 -4.40 21.54
CA VAL A 508 19.78 -3.39 21.70
C VAL A 508 19.54 -2.23 20.71
N ASN A 509 19.68 -0.99 21.19
CA ASN A 509 19.60 0.20 20.34
C ASN A 509 20.97 0.46 19.68
N LEU A 510 20.99 0.67 18.36
CA LEU A 510 22.20 0.82 17.54
C LEU A 510 22.53 2.28 17.19
N THR A 511 21.79 3.27 17.73
CA THR A 511 21.90 4.69 17.33
C THR A 511 23.31 5.25 17.56
N ASP A 512 23.93 4.93 18.69
CA ASP A 512 25.25 5.42 19.09
C ASP A 512 26.33 4.31 19.02
N ILE A 513 26.04 3.20 18.33
CA ILE A 513 26.94 2.05 18.22
C ILE A 513 27.68 2.07 16.88
N SER A 514 28.97 1.78 16.91
CA SER A 514 29.83 1.69 15.73
C SER A 514 30.71 0.44 15.75
N LEU A 515 30.90 -0.18 14.58
CA LEU A 515 32.00 -1.10 14.33
C LEU A 515 33.25 -0.31 13.93
N VAL A 516 34.36 -0.53 14.63
CA VAL A 516 35.66 0.10 14.39
C VAL A 516 36.62 -0.95 13.85
N ARG A 517 37.41 -0.59 12.85
CA ARG A 517 38.45 -1.43 12.24
C ARG A 517 39.83 -0.86 12.53
N ILE A 518 40.72 -1.72 13.02
CA ILE A 518 42.03 -1.37 13.57
C ILE A 518 43.14 -2.01 12.75
N ASN A 519 44.14 -1.21 12.39
CA ASN A 519 45.34 -1.67 11.72
C ASN A 519 46.39 -2.09 12.77
N GLY A 520 46.79 -3.35 12.84
CA GLY A 520 47.73 -3.84 13.87
C GLY A 520 49.20 -3.54 13.58
N ASP A 521 49.54 -3.14 12.35
CA ASP A 521 50.88 -2.65 11.96
C ASP A 521 51.28 -1.36 12.73
N ASN A 522 50.29 -0.56 13.14
CA ASN A 522 50.48 0.70 13.88
C ASN A 522 49.47 0.95 15.01
N ASN A 523 48.59 -0.01 15.30
CA ASN A 523 47.47 0.03 16.25
C ASN A 523 46.41 1.12 15.99
N ALA A 524 46.36 1.77 14.83
CA ALA A 524 45.44 2.88 14.59
C ALA A 524 44.08 2.45 14.03
N GLU A 525 43.02 3.16 14.44
CA GLU A 525 41.72 3.15 13.76
C GLU A 525 41.86 3.65 12.31
N TYR A 526 41.60 2.79 11.32
CA TYR A 526 41.62 3.16 9.89
C TYR A 526 40.22 3.39 9.31
N GLY A 527 39.17 2.93 9.98
CA GLY A 527 37.81 3.13 9.52
C GLY A 527 36.75 2.72 10.54
N ARG A 528 35.60 3.37 10.44
CA ARG A 528 34.45 3.19 11.33
C ARG A 528 33.17 3.06 10.53
N ILE A 529 32.24 2.24 11.00
CA ILE A 529 30.95 1.97 10.37
C ILE A 529 29.86 2.16 11.44
N PRO A 530 29.03 3.22 11.36
CA PRO A 530 27.95 3.44 12.30
C PRO A 530 26.81 2.45 12.05
N LEU A 531 26.29 1.83 13.11
CA LEU A 531 25.22 0.83 13.05
C LEU A 531 23.80 1.45 13.08
N SER A 532 23.73 2.78 13.25
CA SER A 532 22.49 3.55 13.31
C SER A 532 21.52 3.40 12.12
N PRO A 533 21.93 3.05 10.87
CA PRO A 533 20.97 2.76 9.80
C PRO A 533 20.03 1.58 10.10
N VAL A 534 20.42 0.66 10.99
CA VAL A 534 19.64 -0.52 11.39
C VAL A 534 18.72 -0.23 12.59
N SER A 535 18.95 0.87 13.31
CA SER A 535 18.25 1.38 14.50
C SER A 535 18.25 0.52 15.77
N SER A 536 17.96 -0.78 15.67
CA SER A 536 18.01 -1.72 16.78
C SER A 536 18.24 -3.15 16.28
N LEU A 537 18.78 -4.02 17.14
CA LEU A 537 18.88 -5.46 16.91
C LEU A 537 18.07 -6.19 17.98
N GLY A 538 17.16 -7.08 17.60
CA GLY A 538 16.33 -7.90 18.49
C GLY A 538 17.14 -9.01 19.16
N PHE A 539 16.56 -9.68 20.16
CA PHE A 539 17.15 -10.90 20.73
C PHE A 539 17.19 -12.00 19.65
N GLY A 540 18.34 -12.65 19.48
CA GLY A 540 18.51 -13.71 18.49
C GLY A 540 18.58 -13.22 17.03
N GLU A 541 18.67 -11.91 16.79
CA GLU A 541 18.84 -11.35 15.45
C GLU A 541 20.32 -11.13 15.09
N TYR A 542 20.60 -11.22 13.80
CA TYR A 542 21.92 -11.02 13.18
C TYR A 542 21.95 -9.72 12.35
N LEU A 543 23.11 -9.06 12.37
CA LEU A 543 23.45 -7.92 11.52
C LEU A 543 24.73 -8.22 10.75
N VAL A 544 24.61 -8.38 9.42
CA VAL A 544 25.76 -8.63 8.54
C VAL A 544 26.24 -7.33 7.90
N ILE A 545 27.50 -6.98 8.12
CA ILE A 545 28.17 -5.81 7.54
C ILE A 545 29.15 -6.32 6.50
N GLY A 546 28.86 -6.19 5.21
CA GLY A 546 29.59 -6.93 4.18
C GLY A 546 29.62 -6.30 2.79
N SER A 547 30.40 -6.93 1.91
CA SER A 547 30.47 -6.61 0.48
C SER A 547 29.09 -6.71 -0.19
N SER A 548 28.83 -5.92 -1.24
CA SER A 548 27.56 -5.99 -1.97
C SER A 548 27.33 -7.33 -2.69
N ALA A 549 28.39 -8.08 -2.98
CA ALA A 549 28.30 -9.42 -3.54
C ALA A 549 27.80 -10.42 -2.49
N LEU A 550 28.40 -10.46 -1.30
CA LEU A 550 27.95 -11.33 -0.20
C LEU A 550 26.54 -10.97 0.27
N LEU A 551 26.22 -9.68 0.45
CA LEU A 551 24.89 -9.28 0.92
C LEU A 551 23.75 -9.69 -0.03
N SER A 552 24.04 -10.10 -1.27
CA SER A 552 23.06 -10.69 -2.19
C SER A 552 22.73 -12.17 -1.93
N THR A 553 23.52 -12.86 -1.11
CA THR A 553 23.33 -14.27 -0.72
C THR A 553 22.76 -14.46 0.68
N VAL A 554 22.77 -13.40 1.51
CA VAL A 554 22.25 -13.39 2.89
C VAL A 554 20.71 -13.50 2.90
N PRO A 555 20.08 -14.18 3.88
CA PRO A 555 18.61 -14.26 3.98
C PRO A 555 17.93 -12.88 3.98
N PRO A 556 16.82 -12.65 3.22
CA PRO A 556 16.18 -11.33 3.10
C PRO A 556 15.63 -10.73 4.40
N SER A 557 15.50 -11.52 5.47
CA SER A 557 15.08 -11.09 6.81
C SER A 557 16.22 -10.52 7.67
N THR A 558 17.47 -10.78 7.30
CA THR A 558 18.65 -10.38 8.06
C THR A 558 18.92 -8.89 7.87
N LYS A 559 19.35 -8.21 8.94
CA LYS A 559 19.71 -6.79 8.88
C LYS A 559 21.09 -6.65 8.24
N THR A 560 21.26 -5.69 7.34
CA THR A 560 22.51 -5.56 6.58
C THR A 560 23.00 -4.11 6.49
N ILE A 561 24.32 -3.95 6.45
CA ILE A 561 25.00 -2.68 6.11
C ILE A 561 26.05 -2.97 5.05
N THR A 562 25.96 -2.31 3.90
CA THR A 562 26.95 -2.51 2.82
C THR A 562 28.26 -1.78 3.14
N PHE A 563 29.37 -2.50 2.95
CA PHE A 563 30.71 -1.90 2.95
C PHE A 563 30.88 -0.83 1.86
N ALA A 564 31.84 0.07 2.07
CA ALA A 564 32.07 1.21 1.18
C ALA A 564 32.80 0.85 -0.13
N LEU A 565 33.58 -0.23 -0.15
CA LEU A 565 34.27 -0.76 -1.33
C LEU A 565 33.65 -2.09 -1.74
N ALA A 566 33.76 -2.43 -3.02
CA ALA A 566 33.32 -3.73 -3.53
C ALA A 566 34.24 -4.90 -3.10
N SER A 567 35.44 -4.60 -2.60
CA SER A 567 36.44 -5.58 -2.15
C SER A 567 37.57 -4.92 -1.34
N ASN A 568 38.24 -5.68 -0.47
CA ASN A 568 39.34 -5.28 0.44
C ASN A 568 38.93 -4.12 1.37
N ASN A 569 37.93 -4.37 2.20
CA ASN A 569 37.35 -3.49 3.23
C ASN A 569 37.86 -3.78 4.64
N LEU A 570 38.21 -5.04 4.92
CA LEU A 570 38.96 -5.47 6.09
C LEU A 570 40.45 -5.50 5.73
N GLN A 571 41.29 -5.84 6.71
CA GLN A 571 42.72 -6.02 6.48
C GLN A 571 43.12 -7.41 6.98
N ASN A 572 43.90 -8.13 6.19
CA ASN A 572 44.42 -9.48 6.43
C ASN A 572 45.90 -9.43 6.90
N GLY A 573 46.25 -8.45 7.73
CA GLY A 573 47.56 -8.34 8.36
C GLY A 573 47.64 -9.12 9.68
N ALA A 574 48.86 -9.52 10.03
CA ALA A 574 49.15 -10.24 11.27
C ALA A 574 49.89 -9.33 12.28
N PRO A 575 49.20 -8.72 13.28
CA PRO A 575 47.76 -8.76 13.53
C PRO A 575 46.98 -7.63 12.84
N ASP A 576 45.66 -7.77 12.84
CA ASP A 576 44.65 -6.72 12.59
C ASP A 576 43.45 -6.98 13.53
N GLY A 577 42.45 -6.08 13.56
CA GLY A 577 41.35 -6.25 14.52
C GLY A 577 40.11 -5.39 14.34
N LEU A 578 39.10 -5.75 15.13
CA LEU A 578 37.75 -5.18 15.14
C LEU A 578 37.33 -4.85 16.58
N ALA A 579 36.48 -3.84 16.73
CA ALA A 579 35.87 -3.48 18.00
C ALA A 579 34.44 -2.95 17.79
N ILE A 580 33.48 -3.43 18.57
CA ILE A 580 32.16 -2.80 18.69
C ILE A 580 32.24 -1.82 19.87
N ILE A 581 31.83 -0.56 19.64
CA ILE A 581 31.86 0.47 20.70
C ILE A 581 30.53 1.23 20.79
N ASP A 582 30.22 1.71 22.00
CA ASP A 582 29.21 2.73 22.26
C ASP A 582 29.89 4.11 22.33
N GLU A 583 29.57 4.98 21.38
CA GLU A 583 30.13 6.34 21.29
C GLU A 583 29.59 7.29 22.37
N ALA A 584 28.35 7.09 22.82
CA ALA A 584 27.70 7.94 23.81
C ALA A 584 28.24 7.68 25.22
N SER A 585 28.54 6.42 25.57
CA SER A 585 29.21 6.07 26.84
C SER A 585 30.73 5.98 26.75
N SER A 586 31.30 5.98 25.53
CA SER A 586 32.73 5.75 25.26
C SER A 586 33.23 4.43 25.84
N ALA A 587 32.47 3.35 25.59
CA ALA A 587 32.73 2.01 26.08
C ALA A 587 33.01 1.03 24.94
N LEU A 588 33.90 0.07 25.20
CA LEU A 588 34.04 -1.14 24.39
C LEU A 588 32.91 -2.11 24.73
N ILE A 589 32.33 -2.76 23.72
CA ILE A 589 31.27 -3.76 23.86
C ILE A 589 31.82 -5.18 23.64
N ASP A 590 32.52 -5.40 22.53
CA ASP A 590 33.20 -6.65 22.13
C ASP A 590 34.43 -6.25 21.28
N ALA A 591 35.50 -7.04 21.33
CA ALA A 591 36.62 -6.93 20.40
C ALA A 591 37.16 -8.27 19.88
N LEU A 592 37.62 -8.25 18.63
CA LEU A 592 38.41 -9.33 18.06
C LEU A 592 39.77 -8.82 17.58
N SER A 593 40.84 -9.41 18.11
CA SER A 593 42.20 -9.34 17.56
C SER A 593 42.50 -10.67 16.86
N TYR A 594 42.69 -10.66 15.55
CA TYR A 594 43.03 -11.85 14.76
C TYR A 594 44.49 -11.83 14.29
N GLU A 595 45.02 -13.02 14.00
CA GLU A 595 46.41 -13.28 13.59
C GLU A 595 47.51 -12.76 14.57
N GLY A 596 47.14 -12.33 15.77
CA GLY A 596 48.05 -11.89 16.83
C GLY A 596 47.38 -11.02 17.89
N GLU A 597 48.18 -10.27 18.65
CA GLU A 597 47.73 -9.53 19.84
C GLU A 597 47.75 -7.99 19.66
N ILE A 598 46.58 -7.36 19.54
CA ILE A 598 46.43 -5.89 19.61
C ILE A 598 46.01 -5.50 21.04
N THR A 599 46.99 -5.23 21.89
CA THR A 599 46.77 -4.91 23.31
C THR A 599 46.59 -3.41 23.63
N ALA A 600 46.74 -2.55 22.62
CA ALA A 600 46.67 -1.09 22.76
C ALA A 600 46.29 -0.39 21.44
N ALA A 601 45.10 -0.68 20.92
CA ALA A 601 44.47 0.03 19.80
C ALA A 601 44.19 1.49 20.14
N ASP A 602 44.57 2.43 19.29
CA ASP A 602 44.28 3.86 19.43
C ASP A 602 42.90 4.17 18.84
N ILE A 603 41.85 3.86 19.61
CA ILE A 603 40.45 4.07 19.22
C ILE A 603 40.02 5.49 19.57
N ALA A 604 39.48 6.22 18.60
CA ALA A 604 39.00 7.58 18.82
C ALA A 604 37.82 7.58 19.80
N GLY A 605 38.01 8.29 20.93
CA GLY A 605 37.04 8.40 22.04
C GLY A 605 37.38 7.55 23.27
N LEU A 606 37.98 6.36 23.07
CA LEU A 606 38.33 5.43 24.15
C LEU A 606 39.81 5.54 24.57
N GLY A 607 40.70 5.85 23.62
CA GLY A 607 42.14 5.79 23.81
C GLY A 607 42.68 4.35 23.73
N PRO A 608 43.89 4.08 24.26
CA PRO A 608 44.55 2.77 24.17
C PRO A 608 43.68 1.63 24.75
N THR A 609 43.13 0.81 23.85
CA THR A 609 42.15 -0.23 24.14
C THR A 609 42.73 -1.62 23.84
N ASN A 610 42.49 -2.59 24.71
CA ASN A 610 42.88 -3.98 24.47
C ASN A 610 41.81 -4.70 23.65
N LEU A 611 42.18 -5.29 22.52
CA LEU A 611 41.30 -6.11 21.67
C LEU A 611 41.45 -7.62 21.90
N VAL A 612 42.32 -8.01 22.83
CA VAL A 612 42.52 -9.41 23.22
C VAL A 612 41.62 -9.75 24.40
N GLU A 613 40.50 -10.39 24.11
CA GLU A 613 39.62 -11.00 25.10
C GLU A 613 40.34 -12.21 25.69
N GLY A 614 40.67 -12.16 26.99
CA GLY A 614 41.33 -13.25 27.72
C GLY A 614 42.70 -13.65 27.16
N VAL A 615 42.71 -14.67 26.31
CA VAL A 615 43.86 -15.14 25.53
C VAL A 615 43.54 -14.99 24.05
N ALA A 616 44.45 -14.43 23.25
CA ALA A 616 44.21 -14.23 21.82
C ALA A 616 43.95 -15.55 21.08
N THR A 617 43.06 -15.49 20.09
CA THR A 617 42.75 -16.67 19.28
C THR A 617 43.96 -17.15 18.49
N THR A 618 44.05 -18.47 18.32
CA THR A 618 44.99 -19.11 17.39
C THR A 618 44.33 -19.54 16.09
N ALA A 619 43.02 -19.34 15.96
CA ALA A 619 42.31 -19.52 14.71
C ALA A 619 42.58 -18.31 13.79
N SER A 620 42.54 -18.56 12.49
CA SER A 620 42.94 -17.62 11.45
C SER A 620 42.16 -18.00 10.20
N ASP A 621 41.53 -17.00 9.59
CA ASP A 621 41.00 -17.07 8.24
C ASP A 621 42.17 -16.89 7.27
N THR A 622 42.44 -17.93 6.48
CA THR A 622 43.50 -18.02 5.45
C THR A 622 43.05 -18.94 4.30
N GLY A 623 41.74 -19.04 4.08
CA GLY A 623 41.13 -20.08 3.26
C GLY A 623 39.77 -19.67 2.69
N ASP A 624 39.11 -20.61 2.01
CA ASP A 624 37.73 -20.42 1.54
C ASP A 624 36.82 -20.77 2.74
N GLY A 625 36.40 -19.75 3.51
CA GLY A 625 35.71 -19.91 4.79
C GLY A 625 35.65 -18.61 5.60
N SER A 626 35.47 -18.73 6.92
CA SER A 626 35.37 -17.61 7.86
C SER A 626 35.86 -17.99 9.26
N LEU A 627 36.14 -16.98 10.08
CA LEU A 627 36.35 -17.11 11.52
C LEU A 627 35.00 -16.95 12.24
N ILE A 628 34.57 -17.95 13.02
CA ILE A 628 33.27 -17.97 13.71
C ILE A 628 33.44 -18.07 15.24
N ARG A 629 32.52 -17.45 15.99
CA ARG A 629 32.28 -17.81 17.40
C ARG A 629 31.57 -19.17 17.47
N SER A 630 32.13 -20.10 18.24
CA SER A 630 31.67 -21.48 18.36
C SER A 630 31.65 -21.92 19.84
N PRO A 631 30.46 -22.06 20.48
CA PRO A 631 29.13 -22.02 19.86
C PRO A 631 28.67 -20.62 19.42
N ASN A 632 27.68 -20.58 18.54
CA ASN A 632 27.10 -19.35 17.99
C ASN A 632 26.71 -18.34 19.09
N GLY A 633 27.19 -17.10 18.96
CA GLY A 633 26.86 -16.00 19.86
C GLY A 633 27.41 -16.12 21.28
N ILE A 634 28.25 -17.11 21.57
CA ILE A 634 28.85 -17.31 22.88
C ILE A 634 30.17 -16.56 22.99
N ASP A 635 30.25 -15.73 24.03
CA ASP A 635 31.45 -15.02 24.43
C ASP A 635 31.80 -15.42 25.86
N THR A 636 33.05 -15.88 26.07
CA THR A 636 33.56 -16.26 27.40
C THR A 636 34.60 -15.26 27.92
N ASP A 637 34.65 -14.05 27.33
CA ASP A 637 35.73 -13.08 27.51
C ASP A 637 37.11 -13.70 27.19
N ASN A 638 37.18 -14.67 26.26
CA ASN A 638 38.40 -15.44 25.98
C ASN A 638 38.49 -15.97 24.54
N ALA A 639 39.06 -15.17 23.64
CA ALA A 639 39.06 -15.42 22.20
C ALA A 639 39.66 -16.77 21.78
N ALA A 640 40.63 -17.31 22.54
CA ALA A 640 41.21 -18.64 22.31
C ALA A 640 40.28 -19.82 22.62
N SER A 641 39.17 -19.58 23.31
CA SER A 641 38.11 -20.58 23.56
C SER A 641 36.91 -20.40 22.64
N ASP A 642 36.65 -19.14 22.23
CA ASP A 642 35.42 -18.77 21.53
C ASP A 642 35.53 -18.88 20.01
N TRP A 643 36.71 -18.63 19.42
CA TRP A 643 36.87 -18.52 17.96
C TRP A 643 37.51 -19.75 17.30
N VAL A 644 36.90 -20.22 16.22
CA VAL A 644 37.42 -21.27 15.32
C VAL A 644 37.33 -20.84 13.85
N PHE A 645 38.08 -21.49 12.97
CA PHE A 645 37.92 -21.34 11.52
C PHE A 645 36.96 -22.41 10.98
N ASP A 646 36.02 -22.01 10.13
CA ASP A 646 35.05 -22.87 9.46
C ASP A 646 35.14 -22.68 7.93
N PRO A 647 35.28 -23.75 7.12
CA PRO A 647 35.19 -23.66 5.66
C PRO A 647 33.76 -23.41 5.11
N ILE A 648 32.74 -23.24 5.96
CA ILE A 648 31.36 -22.93 5.57
C ILE A 648 30.89 -21.69 6.32
N SER A 649 30.91 -20.54 5.65
CA SER A 649 30.41 -19.29 6.24
C SER A 649 28.88 -19.26 6.34
N THR A 650 28.37 -18.66 7.42
CA THR A 650 26.94 -18.67 7.79
C THR A 650 26.30 -17.28 7.94
N PRO A 651 26.59 -16.27 7.08
CA PRO A 651 26.15 -14.90 7.30
C PRO A 651 24.62 -14.76 7.32
N GLY A 652 24.10 -14.30 8.45
CA GLY A 652 22.68 -14.15 8.76
C GLY A 652 22.02 -15.40 9.32
N ALA A 653 22.78 -16.38 9.80
CA ALA A 653 22.31 -17.65 10.35
C ALA A 653 23.15 -18.08 11.57
N GLU A 654 22.76 -19.18 12.21
CA GLU A 654 23.50 -19.75 13.35
C GLU A 654 24.78 -20.45 12.87
N ASN A 655 25.92 -20.13 13.48
CA ASN A 655 27.21 -20.80 13.22
C ASN A 655 27.13 -22.31 13.55
N THR A 656 27.45 -23.19 12.59
CA THR A 656 27.40 -24.66 12.77
C THR A 656 28.66 -25.39 12.25
N PRO A 657 29.74 -25.47 13.06
CA PRO A 657 31.00 -26.16 12.71
C PRO A 657 30.98 -27.69 12.69
#